data_AF-E4TPW6-F1
#
_entry.id   AF-E4TPW6-F1
#
_cell.length_a   1.000
_cell.length_b   1.000
_cell.length_c   1.000
_cell.angle_alpha   90.00
_cell.angle_beta   90.00
_cell.angle_gamma   90.00
#
_symmetry.space_group_name_H-M   'P 1'
#
loop_
_entity.id
_entity.type
_entity.pdbx_description
1 polymer ?
#
loop_
_entity_poly.entity_id
_entity_poly.type
_entity_poly.pdbx_seq_one_letter_code
_entity_poly.pdbx_strand_id
1 'polypeptide(L)'
;MKQNNALLILLSLLFVLSINVYAQEVEGFEKQEIESYKSKAEDQVRFLEYLLNTLGSKDASHRDKDVIIRESYLKIFRDSKVQIEDDLTENRNVLINKDVTAYLKDIEFFFQNAKFDFDIKSTEPFLRDNDELSFKIELNRTLKATGIEGESILNTKTRFVEINLDKEKDELQIASIYTTKVSRDEAIKEWWNNLSLGWKDIFRKEMQIVKDSVEINQLNRIASIDSLDLSENNYLVSLAPLSFLVDLVYINLSHTKIEDIAPLSSLTELKHLDISNTAIEDLSFLRYAENMEHLDISFTPIQKIGELENLSALKELHLNGADIRDFEVLGNFKNLVKLDLSETFFNNPEVFAEMKMLEDLNMSRSNLSKLTDKMSPETLQKLDISFAFISDLSPLKNYNSLEILNINNTQVESLDPLERLEKLEKIYADNTFVSEQEIDDFIDANPRKLLVVNSEELSEWWTNLNEGWKDALSVYLDGRVTDKPEKEQLTKLLLRDSLNLDNSTLTDLNPLVKFSRLRYLSISNNKIKSLAPIEGLNSLTVLEAENVGLNSVKSIIRLKKLKRLNLAQNQLSEQQFLQLSKLNSLSVLDVDKTGIKKSTVKKFLAQKTTECSVIYDKEGVDTWWTDLDETWQSIFKLQFPLSKIPTYKELHDLTAIRSIVIIDEQINDLSPLSQFVSLEELYLERVGVLNLESISVVRDLKTLSIKECPIEDLEPLNQLYDLEKLILDFTAVANLKPLEEMQSLEHLSLAGSQVRNLKGIETLIGLNYLDISSTQVRWIGKLELLDNLQEFICYNTRIFDFSLKKFKEEHPDCEVRFY
;
A
#
# COMPACT_ATOMS: atom_id res chain seq x y z
N MET A 1 -87.20 64.76 12.76
CA MET A 1 -88.28 65.27 11.87
C MET A 1 -88.70 66.65 12.34
N LYS A 2 -88.91 67.56 11.37
CA LYS A 2 -89.08 69.03 11.48
C LYS A 2 -87.85 69.78 11.97
N GLN A 3 -87.42 70.90 11.39
CA GLN A 3 -87.62 71.60 10.11
C GLN A 3 -86.67 72.81 10.28
N ASN A 4 -85.87 73.16 9.27
CA ASN A 4 -85.67 74.55 8.85
C ASN A 4 -84.57 74.69 7.78
N ASN A 5 -85.02 75.26 6.66
CA ASN A 5 -84.45 76.32 5.82
C ASN A 5 -83.01 76.16 5.31
N ALA A 6 -82.77 75.91 4.01
CA ALA A 6 -83.13 76.64 2.77
C ALA A 6 -81.89 77.39 2.24
N LEU A 7 -81.35 76.95 1.10
CA LEU A 7 -80.59 77.80 0.19
C LEU A 7 -80.52 77.15 -1.20
N LEU A 8 -81.03 77.85 -2.22
CA LEU A 8 -80.86 77.52 -3.63
C LEU A 8 -80.59 78.82 -4.40
N ILE A 9 -79.66 78.72 -5.36
CA ILE A 9 -79.38 79.60 -6.51
C ILE A 9 -78.32 80.72 -6.32
N LEU A 10 -77.07 80.33 -6.64
CA LEU A 10 -76.18 80.86 -7.71
C LEU A 10 -76.27 82.35 -8.11
N LEU A 11 -75.18 83.12 -7.97
CA LEU A 11 -74.21 83.44 -9.05
C LEU A 11 -73.12 84.45 -8.58
N SER A 12 -71.86 84.12 -8.90
CA SER A 12 -70.71 84.99 -9.26
C SER A 12 -70.28 86.18 -8.37
N LEU A 13 -69.05 86.12 -7.84
CA LEU A 13 -67.87 86.89 -8.31
C LEU A 13 -66.69 86.78 -7.32
N LEU A 14 -65.52 86.42 -7.87
CA LEU A 14 -64.14 86.76 -7.45
C LEU A 14 -63.69 86.44 -6.02
N PHE A 15 -62.83 85.44 -5.87
CA PHE A 15 -61.39 85.69 -5.63
C PHE A 15 -60.58 84.42 -5.87
N VAL A 16 -59.60 84.52 -6.76
CA VAL A 16 -58.50 83.56 -6.90
C VAL A 16 -57.60 83.74 -5.68
N LEU A 17 -57.45 82.69 -4.87
CA LEU A 17 -56.34 82.55 -3.94
C LEU A 17 -55.68 81.21 -4.25
N SER A 18 -54.58 81.33 -4.98
CA SER A 18 -53.54 80.32 -5.14
C SER A 18 -53.10 79.80 -3.78
N ILE A 19 -53.40 78.53 -3.50
CA ILE A 19 -52.72 77.78 -2.45
C ILE A 19 -51.48 77.18 -3.10
N ASN A 20 -50.32 77.77 -2.78
CA ASN A 20 -49.02 77.14 -3.02
C ASN A 20 -48.94 75.87 -2.19
N VAL A 21 -48.84 74.72 -2.86
CA VAL A 21 -48.38 73.48 -2.24
C VAL A 21 -46.85 73.59 -2.12
N TYR A 22 -46.34 73.67 -0.90
CA TYR A 22 -44.93 73.50 -0.61
C TYR A 22 -44.52 72.07 -1.00
N ALA A 23 -43.64 71.95 -2.01
CA ALA A 23 -42.97 70.70 -2.38
C ALA A 23 -41.55 70.73 -1.82
N GLN A 24 -41.07 69.60 -1.29
CA GLN A 24 -39.76 69.44 -0.63
C GLN A 24 -38.59 69.86 -1.54
N GLU A 25 -37.74 70.75 -1.06
CA GLU A 25 -36.39 70.97 -1.58
C GLU A 25 -35.47 69.89 -0.99
N VAL A 26 -34.78 69.12 -1.84
CA VAL A 26 -33.76 68.14 -1.42
C VAL A 26 -32.39 68.84 -1.47
N GLU A 27 -31.74 68.98 -0.32
CA GLU A 27 -30.50 69.75 -0.16
C GLU A 27 -29.37 69.18 -1.06
N GLY A 28 -28.78 70.03 -1.91
CA GLY A 28 -27.65 69.64 -2.78
C GLY A 28 -27.98 69.20 -4.22
N PHE A 29 -29.24 69.22 -4.66
CA PHE A 29 -29.65 68.86 -6.02
C PHE A 29 -30.56 69.91 -6.68
N GLU A 30 -30.40 70.11 -8.00
CA GLU A 30 -31.29 71.00 -8.74
C GLU A 30 -32.66 70.35 -9.00
N LYS A 31 -33.74 71.15 -9.04
CA LYS A 31 -35.09 70.64 -9.28
C LYS A 31 -35.24 69.88 -10.61
N GLN A 32 -34.54 70.32 -11.66
CA GLN A 32 -34.55 69.65 -12.97
C GLN A 32 -33.81 68.31 -12.94
N GLU A 33 -32.73 68.23 -12.16
CA GLU A 33 -31.93 67.03 -11.95
C GLU A 33 -32.73 65.97 -11.19
N ILE A 34 -33.43 66.36 -10.12
CA ILE A 34 -34.33 65.48 -9.36
C ILE A 34 -35.44 64.91 -10.25
N GLU A 35 -36.10 65.72 -11.08
CA GLU A 35 -37.15 65.23 -12.00
C GLU A 35 -36.58 64.30 -13.10
N SER A 36 -35.35 64.55 -13.58
CA SER A 36 -34.70 63.65 -14.53
C SER A 36 -34.38 62.29 -13.89
N TYR A 37 -33.81 62.27 -12.68
CA TYR A 37 -33.50 61.01 -11.98
C TYR A 37 -34.77 60.28 -11.54
N LYS A 38 -35.82 61.02 -11.17
CA LYS A 38 -37.14 60.46 -10.90
C LYS A 38 -37.68 59.67 -12.10
N SER A 39 -37.64 60.24 -13.31
CA SER A 39 -38.06 59.53 -14.53
C SER A 39 -37.22 58.28 -14.77
N LYS A 40 -35.89 58.37 -14.61
CA LYS A 40 -34.99 57.21 -14.74
C LYS A 40 -35.30 56.13 -13.69
N ALA A 41 -35.66 56.51 -12.45
CA ALA A 41 -36.03 55.58 -11.39
C ALA A 41 -37.35 54.85 -11.70
N GLU A 42 -38.34 55.55 -12.26
CA GLU A 42 -39.57 54.92 -12.77
C GLU A 42 -39.28 53.98 -13.95
N ASP A 43 -38.34 54.31 -14.84
CA ASP A 43 -37.91 53.45 -15.94
C ASP A 43 -37.25 52.15 -15.42
N GLN A 44 -36.46 52.21 -14.34
CA GLN A 44 -35.91 51.01 -13.68
C GLN A 44 -37.02 50.06 -13.20
N VAL A 45 -38.11 50.61 -12.64
CA VAL A 45 -39.28 49.82 -12.21
C VAL A 45 -40.02 49.20 -13.39
N ARG A 46 -40.17 49.93 -14.51
CA ARG A 46 -40.76 49.39 -15.75
C ARG A 46 -39.88 48.31 -16.38
N PHE A 47 -38.56 48.45 -16.30
CA PHE A 47 -37.64 47.43 -16.78
C PHE A 47 -37.68 46.18 -15.89
N LEU A 48 -37.79 46.34 -14.57
CA LEU A 48 -38.06 45.22 -13.66
C LEU A 48 -39.32 44.47 -14.08
N GLU A 49 -40.45 45.17 -14.26
CA GLU A 49 -41.70 44.58 -14.75
C GLU A 49 -41.50 43.79 -16.05
N TYR A 50 -40.73 44.33 -17.01
CA TYR A 50 -40.40 43.64 -18.26
C TYR A 50 -39.59 42.35 -18.02
N LEU A 51 -38.58 42.38 -17.15
CA LEU A 51 -37.80 41.19 -16.81
C LEU A 51 -38.65 40.11 -16.14
N LEU A 52 -39.47 40.48 -15.14
CA LEU A 52 -40.34 39.55 -14.42
C LEU A 52 -41.37 38.92 -15.37
N ASN A 53 -41.94 39.71 -16.28
CA ASN A 53 -42.86 39.21 -17.31
C ASN A 53 -42.18 38.29 -18.34
N THR A 54 -40.91 38.54 -18.66
CA THR A 54 -40.15 37.67 -19.56
C THR A 54 -39.86 36.33 -18.88
N LEU A 55 -39.43 36.34 -17.62
CA LEU A 55 -39.24 35.13 -16.81
C LEU A 55 -40.52 34.33 -16.65
N GLY A 56 -41.62 35.02 -16.33
CA GLY A 56 -42.94 34.42 -16.16
C GLY A 56 -43.59 33.98 -17.47
N SER A 57 -43.05 34.33 -18.63
CA SER A 57 -43.64 33.90 -19.91
C SER A 57 -43.34 32.44 -20.20
N LYS A 58 -44.36 31.68 -20.58
CA LYS A 58 -44.19 30.31 -21.11
C LYS A 58 -43.51 30.27 -22.48
N ASP A 59 -43.57 31.38 -23.23
CA ASP A 59 -43.04 31.47 -24.60
C ASP A 59 -41.56 31.93 -24.61
N ALA A 60 -41.01 32.33 -23.46
CA ALA A 60 -39.60 32.68 -23.32
C ALA A 60 -38.74 31.40 -23.29
N SER A 61 -37.59 31.43 -23.98
CA SER A 61 -36.69 30.28 -24.00
C SER A 61 -36.00 30.09 -22.65
N HIS A 62 -35.64 28.84 -22.29
CA HIS A 62 -34.85 28.57 -21.08
C HIS A 62 -33.55 29.37 -21.04
N ARG A 63 -32.91 29.58 -22.20
CA ARG A 63 -31.70 30.40 -22.31
C ARG A 63 -31.96 31.87 -21.96
N ASP A 64 -33.07 32.44 -22.40
CA ASP A 64 -33.40 33.83 -22.07
C ASP A 64 -33.68 33.98 -20.57
N LYS A 65 -34.35 32.98 -19.96
CA LYS A 65 -34.60 32.96 -18.52
C LYS A 65 -33.30 32.83 -17.71
N ASP A 66 -32.41 31.94 -18.13
CA ASP A 66 -31.08 31.74 -17.53
C ASP A 66 -30.26 33.04 -17.54
N VAL A 67 -30.20 33.72 -18.70
CA VAL A 67 -29.50 35.01 -18.84
C VAL A 67 -30.11 36.10 -17.95
N ILE A 68 -31.42 36.06 -17.69
CA ILE A 68 -32.05 37.02 -16.78
C ILE A 68 -31.67 36.74 -15.32
N ILE A 69 -31.77 35.49 -14.88
CA ILE A 69 -31.52 35.07 -13.49
C ILE A 69 -30.06 35.27 -13.11
N ARG A 70 -29.13 35.04 -14.05
CA ARG A 70 -27.68 35.04 -13.76
C ARG A 70 -27.01 36.39 -14.04
N GLU A 71 -27.42 37.09 -15.10
CA GLU A 71 -26.66 38.25 -15.59
C GLU A 71 -27.50 39.53 -15.70
N SER A 72 -28.70 39.46 -16.30
CA SER A 72 -29.38 40.69 -16.73
C SER A 72 -29.96 41.51 -15.57
N TYR A 73 -30.27 40.90 -14.44
CA TYR A 73 -30.81 41.62 -13.27
C TYR A 73 -29.80 42.64 -12.70
N LEU A 74 -28.49 42.43 -12.88
CA LEU A 74 -27.43 43.35 -12.42
C LEU A 74 -27.51 44.73 -13.08
N LYS A 75 -28.24 44.84 -14.21
CA LYS A 75 -28.49 46.14 -14.87
C LYS A 75 -29.42 47.05 -14.09
N ILE A 76 -30.23 46.49 -13.18
CA ILE A 76 -31.26 47.22 -12.45
C ILE A 76 -31.19 47.05 -10.94
N PHE A 77 -30.59 45.98 -10.44
CA PHE A 77 -30.33 45.78 -9.01
C PHE A 77 -28.88 46.14 -8.70
N ARG A 78 -28.65 46.60 -7.47
CA ARG A 78 -27.30 46.96 -6.99
C ARG A 78 -26.34 45.78 -7.03
N ASP A 79 -26.81 44.62 -6.57
CA ASP A 79 -26.08 43.37 -6.48
C ASP A 79 -27.08 42.20 -6.31
N SER A 80 -26.58 40.95 -6.33
CA SER A 80 -27.42 39.76 -6.10
C SER A 80 -28.08 39.74 -4.72
N LYS A 81 -27.46 40.36 -3.71
CA LYS A 81 -27.84 40.32 -2.29
C LYS A 81 -28.93 41.32 -1.93
N VAL A 82 -29.37 42.15 -2.88
CA VAL A 82 -30.53 43.03 -2.69
C VAL A 82 -31.73 42.20 -2.25
N GLN A 83 -32.38 42.65 -1.18
CA GLN A 83 -33.47 41.93 -0.55
C GLN A 83 -34.81 42.33 -1.17
N ILE A 84 -35.53 41.33 -1.66
CA ILE A 84 -36.88 41.43 -2.22
C ILE A 84 -37.82 40.69 -1.28
N GLU A 85 -38.82 41.39 -0.77
CA GLU A 85 -39.89 40.77 0.00
C GLU A 85 -40.72 39.85 -0.90
N ASP A 86 -40.72 38.55 -0.59
CA ASP A 86 -41.40 37.55 -1.38
C ASP A 86 -42.92 37.74 -1.32
N ASP A 87 -43.49 37.84 -2.51
CA ASP A 87 -44.85 38.29 -2.70
C ASP A 87 -45.63 37.50 -3.76
N LEU A 88 -45.05 36.38 -4.17
CA LEU A 88 -45.49 35.55 -5.27
C LEU A 88 -46.66 34.62 -4.87
N THR A 89 -46.87 34.40 -3.57
CA THR A 89 -47.93 33.53 -3.03
C THR A 89 -49.02 34.32 -2.32
N GLU A 90 -50.29 33.93 -2.51
CA GLU A 90 -51.45 34.66 -2.00
C GLU A 90 -51.67 34.53 -0.48
N ASN A 91 -51.29 33.39 0.11
CA ASN A 91 -51.60 33.02 1.50
C ASN A 91 -50.38 32.83 2.40
N ARG A 92 -49.32 33.63 2.22
CA ARG A 92 -48.15 33.52 3.09
C ARG A 92 -48.41 34.20 4.42
N ASN A 93 -48.38 33.41 5.50
CA ASN A 93 -48.50 33.90 6.88
C ASN A 93 -47.18 34.47 7.42
N VAL A 94 -46.08 34.45 6.66
CA VAL A 94 -44.75 34.94 7.09
C VAL A 94 -44.14 35.74 5.95
N LEU A 95 -43.63 36.93 6.27
CA LEU A 95 -42.85 37.75 5.35
C LEU A 95 -41.41 37.22 5.28
N ILE A 96 -40.97 36.84 4.08
CA ILE A 96 -39.62 36.32 3.82
C ILE A 96 -38.96 37.27 2.82
N ASN A 97 -37.73 37.69 3.12
CA ASN A 97 -36.90 38.41 2.15
C ASN A 97 -36.00 37.40 1.44
N LYS A 98 -35.95 37.51 0.12
CA LYS A 98 -35.08 36.71 -0.74
C LYS A 98 -34.05 37.62 -1.39
N ASP A 99 -32.89 37.06 -1.68
CA ASP A 99 -31.98 37.69 -2.61
C ASP A 99 -32.62 37.77 -4.02
N VAL A 100 -32.03 38.58 -4.90
CA VAL A 100 -32.61 38.82 -6.23
C VAL A 100 -32.73 37.51 -7.00
N THR A 101 -31.68 36.69 -6.99
CA THR A 101 -31.64 35.47 -7.79
C THR A 101 -32.66 34.45 -7.31
N ALA A 102 -32.82 34.28 -5.99
CA ALA A 102 -33.83 33.42 -5.39
C ALA A 102 -35.26 33.87 -5.75
N TYR A 103 -35.54 35.18 -5.71
CA TYR A 103 -36.85 35.71 -6.12
C TYR A 103 -37.13 35.48 -7.61
N LEU A 104 -36.14 35.70 -8.48
CA LEU A 104 -36.29 35.47 -9.92
C LEU A 104 -36.47 33.98 -10.26
N LYS A 105 -35.74 33.09 -9.58
CA LYS A 105 -35.88 31.63 -9.70
C LYS A 105 -37.28 31.17 -9.35
N ASP A 106 -37.88 31.70 -8.29
CA ASP A 106 -39.25 31.32 -7.92
C ASP A 106 -40.25 31.58 -9.04
N ILE A 107 -40.06 32.67 -9.81
CA ILE A 107 -40.94 33.02 -10.92
C ILE A 107 -40.84 31.97 -12.04
N GLU A 108 -39.64 31.47 -12.30
CA GLU A 108 -39.45 30.40 -13.30
C GLU A 108 -39.99 29.06 -12.79
N PHE A 109 -39.72 28.71 -11.53
CA PHE A 109 -39.97 27.36 -11.04
C PHE A 109 -41.40 27.11 -10.57
N PHE A 110 -42.07 28.11 -9.98
CA PHE A 110 -43.38 27.91 -9.36
C PHE A 110 -44.57 28.32 -10.24
N PHE A 111 -44.32 28.83 -11.46
CA PHE A 111 -45.38 29.29 -12.37
C PHE A 111 -45.23 28.74 -13.78
N GLN A 112 -46.33 28.22 -14.33
CA GLN A 112 -46.43 27.89 -15.76
C GLN A 112 -46.46 29.17 -16.61
N ASN A 113 -47.14 30.20 -16.10
CA ASN A 113 -47.12 31.54 -16.67
C ASN A 113 -47.38 32.58 -15.58
N ALA A 114 -46.60 33.64 -15.51
CA ALA A 114 -46.76 34.74 -14.56
C ALA A 114 -46.69 36.09 -15.28
N LYS A 115 -47.69 36.94 -15.05
CA LYS A 115 -47.75 38.30 -15.56
C LYS A 115 -47.83 39.31 -14.42
N PHE A 116 -46.88 40.23 -14.40
CA PHE A 116 -46.77 41.35 -13.50
C PHE A 116 -47.27 42.62 -14.18
N ASP A 117 -48.06 43.42 -13.47
CA ASP A 117 -48.55 44.74 -13.88
C ASP A 117 -48.26 45.73 -12.75
N PHE A 118 -47.38 46.70 -13.01
CA PHE A 118 -46.91 47.67 -12.01
C PHE A 118 -47.56 49.04 -12.22
N ASP A 119 -48.39 49.45 -11.27
CA ASP A 119 -49.11 50.74 -11.27
C ASP A 119 -48.46 51.70 -10.25
N ILE A 120 -47.53 52.53 -10.72
CA ILE A 120 -46.79 53.50 -9.91
C ILE A 120 -47.75 54.58 -9.37
N LYS A 121 -47.80 54.74 -8.05
CA LYS A 121 -48.66 55.69 -7.32
C LYS A 121 -47.94 56.98 -6.97
N SER A 122 -46.72 56.87 -6.47
CA SER A 122 -45.91 58.02 -6.07
C SER A 122 -44.43 57.68 -6.24
N THR A 123 -43.60 58.71 -6.42
CA THR A 123 -42.15 58.60 -6.39
C THR A 123 -41.62 59.80 -5.63
N GLU A 124 -41.07 59.53 -4.45
CA GLU A 124 -40.61 60.54 -3.49
C GLU A 124 -39.07 60.49 -3.41
N PRO A 125 -38.37 61.60 -3.72
CA PRO A 125 -36.93 61.69 -3.51
C PRO A 125 -36.62 61.92 -2.03
N PHE A 126 -35.54 61.32 -1.53
CA PHE A 126 -35.03 61.54 -0.19
C PHE A 126 -33.50 61.39 -0.16
N LEU A 127 -32.86 61.96 0.86
CA LEU A 127 -31.44 61.74 1.14
C LEU A 127 -31.31 60.64 2.19
N ARG A 128 -30.40 59.70 1.95
CA ARG A 128 -29.98 58.71 2.95
C ARG A 128 -29.03 59.36 3.97
N ASP A 129 -28.74 58.65 5.06
CA ASP A 129 -27.84 59.12 6.13
C ASP A 129 -26.40 59.46 5.65
N ASN A 130 -26.03 59.02 4.44
CA ASN A 130 -24.76 59.27 3.77
C ASN A 130 -24.85 60.33 2.65
N ASP A 131 -25.91 61.15 2.62
CA ASP A 131 -26.16 62.20 1.62
C ASP A 131 -26.28 61.71 0.16
N GLU A 132 -26.58 60.42 -0.03
CA GLU A 132 -26.94 59.86 -1.33
C GLU A 132 -28.40 60.13 -1.66
N LEU A 133 -28.66 60.57 -2.88
CA LEU A 133 -30.02 60.73 -3.41
C LEU A 133 -30.62 59.36 -3.70
N SER A 134 -31.77 59.11 -3.11
CA SER A 134 -32.55 57.90 -3.32
C SER A 134 -34.00 58.24 -3.62
N PHE A 135 -34.68 57.30 -4.26
CA PHE A 135 -36.09 57.39 -4.61
C PHE A 135 -36.85 56.28 -3.93
N LYS A 136 -37.96 56.64 -3.29
CA LYS A 136 -38.94 55.69 -2.79
C LYS A 136 -40.14 55.71 -3.75
N ILE A 137 -40.32 54.62 -4.48
CA ILE A 137 -41.43 54.45 -5.42
C ILE A 137 -42.50 53.61 -4.74
N GLU A 138 -43.70 54.16 -4.55
CA GLU A 138 -44.89 53.40 -4.16
C GLU A 138 -45.61 52.92 -5.42
N LEU A 139 -45.90 51.63 -5.51
CA LEU A 139 -46.63 51.05 -6.63
C LEU A 139 -47.61 49.97 -6.15
N ASN A 140 -48.65 49.72 -6.94
CA ASN A 140 -49.46 48.53 -6.81
C ASN A 140 -48.95 47.48 -7.80
N ARG A 141 -48.50 46.34 -7.29
CA ARG A 141 -48.07 45.19 -8.08
C ARG A 141 -49.22 44.21 -8.20
N THR A 142 -49.70 43.99 -9.42
CA THR A 142 -50.68 42.93 -9.72
C THR A 142 -49.99 41.74 -10.36
N LEU A 143 -50.06 40.57 -9.71
CA LEU A 143 -49.60 39.29 -10.25
C LEU A 143 -50.82 38.50 -10.75
N LYS A 144 -50.80 38.13 -12.02
CA LYS A 144 -51.73 37.21 -12.68
C LYS A 144 -50.95 36.00 -13.14
N ALA A 145 -51.12 34.86 -12.47
CA ALA A 145 -50.33 33.68 -12.76
C ALA A 145 -51.13 32.39 -12.75
N THR A 146 -50.54 31.37 -13.35
CA THR A 146 -50.97 29.97 -13.24
C THR A 146 -49.80 29.22 -12.60
N GLY A 147 -50.02 28.67 -11.41
CA GLY A 147 -49.00 27.90 -10.71
C GLY A 147 -48.74 26.55 -11.39
N ILE A 148 -47.70 25.85 -10.94
CA ILE A 148 -47.31 24.54 -11.50
C ILE A 148 -48.39 23.47 -11.35
N GLU A 149 -49.24 23.56 -10.32
CA GLU A 149 -50.39 22.66 -10.12
C GLU A 149 -51.64 23.08 -10.92
N GLY A 150 -51.54 24.16 -11.72
CA GLY A 150 -52.62 24.67 -12.56
C GLY A 150 -53.60 25.61 -11.85
N GLU A 151 -53.32 25.96 -10.60
CA GLU A 151 -54.08 26.93 -9.81
C GLU A 151 -53.93 28.34 -10.37
N SER A 152 -55.04 29.10 -10.40
CA SER A 152 -55.03 30.49 -10.85
C SER A 152 -54.76 31.42 -9.68
N ILE A 153 -53.74 32.27 -9.83
CA ILE A 153 -53.30 33.23 -8.81
C ILE A 153 -53.58 34.63 -9.34
N LEU A 154 -54.35 35.42 -8.58
CA LEU A 154 -54.57 36.83 -8.83
C LEU A 154 -54.36 37.58 -7.54
N ASN A 155 -53.23 38.29 -7.43
CA ASN A 155 -52.91 39.03 -6.23
C ASN A 155 -52.48 40.46 -6.56
N THR A 156 -53.07 41.46 -5.91
CA THR A 156 -52.61 42.85 -5.94
C THR A 156 -52.08 43.24 -4.57
N LYS A 157 -50.81 43.65 -4.49
CA LYS A 157 -50.23 44.20 -3.25
C LYS A 157 -49.54 45.54 -3.52
N THR A 158 -49.61 46.44 -2.55
CA THR A 158 -48.79 47.65 -2.55
C THR A 158 -47.33 47.30 -2.26
N ARG A 159 -46.39 47.92 -2.97
CA ARG A 159 -44.94 47.72 -2.85
C ARG A 159 -44.25 49.07 -2.83
N PHE A 160 -43.14 49.13 -2.09
CA PHE A 160 -42.19 50.22 -2.08
C PHE A 160 -40.89 49.71 -2.68
N VAL A 161 -40.40 50.40 -3.71
CA VAL A 161 -39.09 50.14 -4.33
C VAL A 161 -38.17 51.27 -3.93
N GLU A 162 -37.06 50.94 -3.27
CA GLU A 162 -36.00 51.90 -2.94
C GLU A 162 -34.92 51.82 -4.02
N ILE A 163 -34.65 52.94 -4.70
CA ILE A 163 -33.65 53.04 -5.77
C ILE A 163 -32.60 54.06 -5.35
N ASN A 164 -31.34 53.66 -5.40
CA ASN A 164 -30.21 54.49 -5.00
C ASN A 164 -29.47 54.99 -6.22
N LEU A 165 -29.04 56.25 -6.18
CA LEU A 165 -28.14 56.83 -7.17
C LEU A 165 -26.68 56.55 -6.78
N ASP A 166 -25.97 55.78 -7.60
CA ASP A 166 -24.51 55.73 -7.56
C ASP A 166 -23.97 56.95 -8.32
N LYS A 167 -23.53 57.97 -7.56
CA LYS A 167 -23.01 59.23 -8.12
C LYS A 167 -21.73 59.03 -8.94
N GLU A 168 -20.93 57.99 -8.68
CA GLU A 168 -19.68 57.75 -9.41
C GLU A 168 -19.96 57.15 -10.79
N LYS A 169 -21.02 56.34 -10.91
CA LYS A 169 -21.42 55.68 -12.16
C LYS A 169 -22.54 56.37 -12.93
N ASP A 170 -23.21 57.36 -12.33
CA ASP A 170 -24.46 57.96 -12.83
C ASP A 170 -25.57 56.90 -13.11
N GLU A 171 -25.60 55.87 -12.28
CA GLU A 171 -26.51 54.73 -12.41
C GLU A 171 -27.51 54.69 -11.24
N LEU A 172 -28.77 54.37 -11.56
CA LEU A 172 -29.82 54.15 -10.58
C LEU A 172 -30.07 52.65 -10.45
N GLN A 173 -29.93 52.14 -9.23
CA GLN A 173 -30.07 50.71 -8.96
C GLN A 173 -31.05 50.47 -7.82
N ILE A 174 -31.91 49.47 -7.98
CA ILE A 174 -32.84 48.98 -6.96
C ILE A 174 -32.02 48.41 -5.80
N ALA A 175 -32.29 48.94 -4.62
CA ALA A 175 -31.62 48.59 -3.37
C ALA A 175 -32.50 47.76 -2.44
N SER A 176 -33.84 47.82 -2.57
CA SER A 176 -34.79 46.92 -1.89
C SER A 176 -36.22 47.03 -2.45
N ILE A 177 -37.04 45.99 -2.23
CA ILE A 177 -38.48 45.96 -2.56
C ILE A 177 -39.26 45.40 -1.35
N TYR A 178 -40.24 46.13 -0.81
CA TYR A 178 -40.96 45.76 0.42
C TYR A 178 -42.41 46.28 0.52
N THR A 179 -43.28 45.72 1.38
CA THR A 179 -44.63 46.23 1.73
C THR A 179 -44.61 47.14 2.93
N THR A 180 -44.00 46.66 3.98
CA THR A 180 -43.92 47.24 5.31
C THR A 180 -42.50 46.94 5.77
N LYS A 181 -41.81 47.92 6.38
CA LYS A 181 -40.51 47.64 6.99
C LYS A 181 -40.74 46.80 8.26
N VAL A 182 -41.06 45.52 8.11
CA VAL A 182 -41.15 44.58 9.22
C VAL A 182 -39.75 44.34 9.77
N SER A 183 -39.63 44.32 11.10
CA SER A 183 -38.35 44.03 11.73
C SER A 183 -37.97 42.56 11.49
N ARG A 184 -36.70 42.28 11.19
CA ARG A 184 -36.17 40.90 11.05
C ARG A 184 -36.58 40.01 12.23
N ASP A 185 -36.59 40.58 13.43
CA ASP A 185 -36.95 39.89 14.67
C ASP A 185 -38.43 39.49 14.74
N GLU A 186 -39.33 40.19 14.04
CA GLU A 186 -40.75 39.85 13.96
C GLU A 186 -40.96 38.72 12.94
N ALA A 187 -40.34 38.83 11.77
CA ALA A 187 -40.41 37.81 10.72
C ALA A 187 -39.91 36.45 11.21
N ILE A 188 -38.78 36.41 11.93
CA ILE A 188 -38.23 35.15 12.43
C ILE A 188 -39.05 34.53 13.57
N LYS A 189 -39.71 35.35 14.40
CA LYS A 189 -40.64 34.86 15.42
C LYS A 189 -41.88 34.27 14.78
N GLU A 190 -42.41 34.90 13.73
CA GLU A 190 -43.56 34.42 13.00
C GLU A 190 -43.24 33.11 12.27
N TRP A 191 -42.09 33.04 11.61
CA TRP A 191 -41.54 31.80 11.05
C TRP A 191 -41.50 30.68 12.08
N TRP A 192 -40.85 30.91 13.23
CA TRP A 192 -40.74 29.92 14.30
C TRP A 192 -42.11 29.45 14.80
N ASN A 193 -43.04 30.38 15.01
CA ASN A 193 -44.36 30.05 15.54
C ASN A 193 -45.16 29.15 14.59
N ASN A 194 -45.00 29.34 13.27
CA ASN A 194 -45.67 28.57 12.23
C ASN A 194 -45.02 27.21 11.92
N LEU A 195 -43.84 26.89 12.49
CA LEU A 195 -43.23 25.58 12.33
C LEU A 195 -44.04 24.46 13.01
N SER A 196 -44.03 23.28 12.38
CA SER A 196 -44.53 22.05 13.00
C SER A 196 -43.71 21.67 14.24
N LEU A 197 -44.27 20.86 15.14
CA LEU A 197 -43.55 20.39 16.32
C LEU A 197 -42.27 19.63 15.93
N GLY A 198 -42.33 18.78 14.89
CA GLY A 198 -41.15 18.07 14.40
C GLY A 198 -40.03 18.99 13.97
N TRP A 199 -40.34 20.08 13.23
CA TRP A 199 -39.34 21.07 12.83
C TRP A 199 -38.78 21.87 14.01
N LYS A 200 -39.62 22.24 14.98
CA LYS A 200 -39.16 22.89 16.22
C LYS A 200 -38.20 21.99 16.99
N ASP A 201 -38.47 20.69 17.04
CA ASP A 201 -37.63 19.73 17.76
C ASP A 201 -36.29 19.49 17.05
N ILE A 202 -36.28 19.45 15.71
CA ILE A 202 -35.05 19.42 14.90
C ILE A 202 -34.16 20.62 15.26
N PHE A 203 -34.67 21.84 15.15
CA PHE A 203 -33.86 23.03 15.42
C PHE A 203 -33.48 23.16 16.90
N ARG A 204 -34.32 22.73 17.84
CA ARG A 204 -33.95 22.68 19.26
C ARG A 204 -32.81 21.71 19.50
N LYS A 205 -32.85 20.51 18.90
CA LYS A 205 -31.79 19.51 19.02
C LYS A 205 -30.49 20.05 18.44
N GLU A 206 -30.55 20.62 17.24
CA GLU A 206 -29.39 21.22 16.55
C GLU A 206 -28.74 22.33 17.39
N MET A 207 -29.58 23.20 17.98
CA MET A 207 -29.12 24.32 18.81
C MET A 207 -28.89 23.98 20.28
N GLN A 208 -29.08 22.73 20.68
CA GLN A 208 -29.00 22.25 22.07
C GLN A 208 -29.90 23.06 23.03
N ILE A 209 -31.10 23.42 22.58
CA ILE A 209 -32.08 24.18 23.36
C ILE A 209 -32.93 23.22 24.19
N VAL A 210 -32.73 23.25 25.52
CA VAL A 210 -33.43 22.37 26.48
C VAL A 210 -34.77 22.95 26.97
N LYS A 211 -34.97 24.26 26.82
CA LYS A 211 -36.20 24.94 27.28
C LYS A 211 -37.28 24.94 26.18
N ASP A 212 -38.54 24.89 26.59
CA ASP A 212 -39.69 24.93 25.66
C ASP A 212 -39.78 26.27 24.91
N SER A 213 -39.41 27.37 25.57
CA SER A 213 -39.37 28.72 25.00
C SER A 213 -38.04 29.00 24.28
N VAL A 214 -38.10 29.57 23.08
CA VAL A 214 -36.93 29.98 22.29
C VAL A 214 -36.80 31.50 22.28
N GLU A 215 -35.63 32.02 22.67
CA GLU A 215 -35.33 33.45 22.71
C GLU A 215 -34.93 33.99 21.33
N ILE A 216 -35.05 35.31 21.11
CA ILE A 216 -34.75 35.92 19.81
C ILE A 216 -33.30 35.72 19.35
N ASN A 217 -32.34 35.73 20.29
CA ASN A 217 -30.95 35.43 19.98
C ASN A 217 -30.74 33.99 19.53
N GLN A 218 -31.55 33.04 20.03
CA GLN A 218 -31.52 31.65 19.59
C GLN A 218 -32.18 31.49 18.21
N LEU A 219 -33.28 32.19 17.96
CA LEU A 219 -33.90 32.24 16.63
C LEU A 219 -32.92 32.79 15.59
N ASN A 220 -32.27 33.92 15.88
CA ASN A 220 -31.30 34.52 14.96
C ASN A 220 -30.11 33.59 14.67
N ARG A 221 -29.70 32.75 15.64
CA ARG A 221 -28.72 31.68 15.43
C ARG A 221 -29.24 30.54 14.56
N ILE A 222 -30.53 30.19 14.69
CA ILE A 222 -31.17 29.19 13.82
C ILE A 222 -31.21 29.69 12.37
N ALA A 223 -31.57 30.95 12.14
CA ALA A 223 -31.62 31.50 10.78
C ALA A 223 -30.23 31.64 10.11
N SER A 224 -29.15 31.61 10.89
CA SER A 224 -27.77 31.73 10.40
C SER A 224 -27.02 30.40 10.42
N ILE A 225 -27.71 29.26 10.44
CA ILE A 225 -27.04 27.97 10.30
C ILE A 225 -26.52 27.82 8.88
N ASP A 226 -25.31 27.30 8.77
CA ASP A 226 -24.66 26.97 7.51
C ASP A 226 -24.67 25.45 7.24
N SER A 227 -24.97 24.62 8.24
CA SER A 227 -25.02 23.18 8.12
C SER A 227 -26.25 22.63 8.83
N LEU A 228 -26.93 21.70 8.16
CA LEU A 228 -28.07 20.99 8.74
C LEU A 228 -28.09 19.52 8.29
N ASP A 229 -28.06 18.61 9.26
CA ASP A 229 -28.22 17.18 9.02
C ASP A 229 -29.64 16.73 9.38
N LEU A 230 -30.39 16.31 8.35
CA LEU A 230 -31.75 15.77 8.45
C LEU A 230 -31.81 14.30 8.05
N SER A 231 -30.65 13.63 7.94
CA SER A 231 -30.56 12.23 7.53
C SER A 231 -31.35 11.29 8.45
N GLU A 232 -31.81 10.18 7.87
CA GLU A 232 -32.61 9.14 8.54
C GLU A 232 -33.95 9.64 9.15
N ASN A 233 -34.35 10.89 8.91
CA ASN A 233 -35.57 11.45 9.46
C ASN A 233 -36.81 11.03 8.66
N ASN A 234 -37.35 9.87 9.04
CA ASN A 234 -38.52 9.25 8.42
C ASN A 234 -39.86 9.99 8.65
N TYR A 235 -39.87 11.05 9.46
CA TYR A 235 -41.06 11.85 9.75
C TYR A 235 -41.08 13.18 8.99
N LEU A 236 -39.98 13.50 8.29
CA LEU A 236 -39.89 14.70 7.47
C LEU A 236 -40.71 14.51 6.20
N VAL A 237 -41.69 15.38 5.99
CA VAL A 237 -42.61 15.33 4.84
C VAL A 237 -42.56 16.59 3.96
N SER A 238 -41.86 17.64 4.40
CA SER A 238 -41.72 18.88 3.63
C SER A 238 -40.50 19.67 4.08
N LEU A 239 -39.76 20.21 3.12
CA LEU A 239 -38.60 21.09 3.30
C LEU A 239 -38.96 22.59 3.36
N ALA A 240 -40.24 22.96 3.33
CA ALA A 240 -40.67 24.36 3.28
C ALA A 240 -39.98 25.29 4.30
N PRO A 241 -39.73 24.87 5.56
CA PRO A 241 -39.00 25.69 6.53
C PRO A 241 -37.58 26.10 6.14
N LEU A 242 -36.90 25.32 5.30
CA LEU A 242 -35.52 25.58 4.89
C LEU A 242 -35.40 26.83 4.02
N SER A 243 -36.47 27.25 3.36
CA SER A 243 -36.47 28.47 2.53
C SER A 243 -36.17 29.77 3.30
N PHE A 244 -36.19 29.73 4.64
CA PHE A 244 -35.82 30.85 5.50
C PHE A 244 -34.33 30.85 5.88
N LEU A 245 -33.62 29.74 5.65
CA LEU A 245 -32.25 29.49 6.10
C LEU A 245 -31.27 29.72 4.95
N VAL A 246 -31.29 30.91 4.39
CA VAL A 246 -30.56 31.28 3.15
C VAL A 246 -29.03 31.18 3.26
N ASP A 247 -28.51 31.13 4.48
CA ASP A 247 -27.08 30.97 4.76
C ASP A 247 -26.62 29.49 4.73
N LEU A 248 -27.52 28.53 4.45
CA LEU A 248 -27.18 27.10 4.39
C LEU A 248 -26.18 26.79 3.27
N VAL A 249 -25.09 26.15 3.66
CA VAL A 249 -23.99 25.68 2.82
C VAL A 249 -23.99 24.15 2.69
N TYR A 250 -24.40 23.44 3.74
CA TYR A 250 -24.43 21.98 3.82
C TYR A 250 -25.82 21.48 4.23
N ILE A 251 -26.38 20.54 3.46
CA ILE A 251 -27.61 19.86 3.81
C ILE A 251 -27.47 18.36 3.55
N ASN A 252 -27.77 17.56 4.55
CA ASN A 252 -27.93 16.11 4.39
C ASN A 252 -29.41 15.73 4.56
N LEU A 253 -30.02 15.19 3.50
CA LEU A 253 -31.39 14.68 3.42
C LEU A 253 -31.42 13.16 3.19
N SER A 254 -30.29 12.48 3.32
CA SER A 254 -30.18 11.06 3.00
C SER A 254 -31.12 10.20 3.84
N HIS A 255 -31.63 9.12 3.25
CA HIS A 255 -32.53 8.18 3.93
C HIS A 255 -33.78 8.85 4.53
N THR A 256 -34.30 9.90 3.88
CA THR A 256 -35.58 10.53 4.22
C THR A 256 -36.68 10.14 3.21
N LYS A 257 -37.92 10.54 3.50
CA LYS A 257 -39.07 10.34 2.60
C LYS A 257 -39.43 11.58 1.80
N ILE A 258 -38.46 12.50 1.66
CA ILE A 258 -38.67 13.70 0.87
C ILE A 258 -38.71 13.32 -0.61
N GLU A 259 -39.69 13.88 -1.32
CA GLU A 259 -39.87 13.76 -2.77
C GLU A 259 -39.62 15.10 -3.47
N ASP A 260 -39.78 16.22 -2.75
CA ASP A 260 -39.75 17.58 -3.28
C ASP A 260 -38.60 18.41 -2.67
N ILE A 261 -37.70 18.89 -3.53
CA ILE A 261 -36.59 19.78 -3.20
C ILE A 261 -36.83 21.24 -3.61
N ALA A 262 -38.02 21.58 -4.09
CA ALA A 262 -38.35 22.96 -4.49
C ALA A 262 -38.01 24.02 -3.43
N PRO A 263 -38.19 23.77 -2.11
CA PRO A 263 -37.79 24.73 -1.07
C PRO A 263 -36.30 25.08 -1.03
N LEU A 264 -35.43 24.26 -1.63
CA LEU A 264 -33.98 24.49 -1.68
C LEU A 264 -33.59 25.54 -2.75
N SER A 265 -34.50 25.91 -3.67
CA SER A 265 -34.24 26.90 -4.74
C SER A 265 -33.73 28.26 -4.25
N SER A 266 -34.09 28.62 -3.00
CA SER A 266 -33.68 29.86 -2.34
C SER A 266 -32.30 29.83 -1.68
N LEU A 267 -31.65 28.66 -1.63
CA LEU A 267 -30.38 28.45 -0.94
C LEU A 267 -29.20 28.65 -1.90
N THR A 268 -28.87 29.91 -2.15
CA THR A 268 -27.88 30.32 -3.16
C THR A 268 -26.43 30.07 -2.74
N GLU A 269 -26.18 29.88 -1.45
CA GLU A 269 -24.86 29.56 -0.87
C GLU A 269 -24.60 28.04 -0.72
N LEU A 270 -25.54 27.19 -1.17
CA LEU A 270 -25.44 25.74 -1.01
C LEU A 270 -24.23 25.16 -1.78
N LYS A 271 -23.37 24.46 -1.06
CA LYS A 271 -22.15 23.80 -1.58
C LYS A 271 -22.19 22.29 -1.48
N HIS A 272 -22.92 21.75 -0.51
CA HIS A 272 -23.02 20.32 -0.28
C HIS A 272 -24.49 19.93 -0.11
N LEU A 273 -24.92 18.98 -0.93
CA LEU A 273 -26.25 18.41 -0.86
C LEU A 273 -26.18 16.88 -0.99
N ASP A 274 -26.63 16.18 0.05
CA ASP A 274 -26.86 14.74 0.01
C ASP A 274 -28.37 14.48 0.00
N ILE A 275 -28.87 13.93 -1.11
CA ILE A 275 -30.25 13.46 -1.26
C ILE A 275 -30.31 11.96 -1.52
N SER A 276 -29.26 11.22 -1.16
CA SER A 276 -29.18 9.79 -1.41
C SER A 276 -30.28 9.01 -0.70
N ASN A 277 -30.73 7.91 -1.30
CA ASN A 277 -31.78 7.05 -0.73
C ASN A 277 -33.08 7.82 -0.43
N THR A 278 -33.47 8.74 -1.31
CA THR A 278 -34.75 9.46 -1.26
C THR A 278 -35.62 9.12 -2.48
N ALA A 279 -36.85 9.62 -2.50
CA ALA A 279 -37.79 9.44 -3.62
C ALA A 279 -37.82 10.67 -4.56
N ILE A 280 -36.76 11.48 -4.55
CA ILE A 280 -36.63 12.67 -5.41
C ILE A 280 -36.41 12.24 -6.86
N GLU A 281 -37.19 12.79 -7.78
CA GLU A 281 -37.10 12.51 -9.23
C GLU A 281 -36.63 13.74 -10.04
N ASP A 282 -36.85 14.96 -9.53
CA ASP A 282 -36.60 16.20 -10.24
C ASP A 282 -35.46 17.01 -9.61
N LEU A 283 -34.46 17.35 -10.43
CA LEU A 283 -33.29 18.16 -10.07
C LEU A 283 -33.37 19.59 -10.61
N SER A 284 -34.45 19.99 -11.27
CA SER A 284 -34.59 21.30 -11.92
C SER A 284 -34.30 22.48 -10.97
N PHE A 285 -34.66 22.33 -9.69
CA PHE A 285 -34.41 23.34 -8.65
C PHE A 285 -32.93 23.53 -8.29
N LEU A 286 -32.04 22.63 -8.72
CA LEU A 286 -30.58 22.75 -8.55
C LEU A 286 -29.88 23.44 -9.74
N ARG A 287 -30.60 23.74 -10.84
CA ARG A 287 -30.01 24.29 -12.08
C ARG A 287 -29.11 25.50 -11.86
N TYR A 288 -29.43 26.31 -10.84
CA TYR A 288 -28.73 27.55 -10.51
C TYR A 288 -27.93 27.48 -9.20
N ALA A 289 -27.61 26.29 -8.71
CA ALA A 289 -26.78 26.09 -7.51
C ALA A 289 -25.28 26.16 -7.87
N GLU A 290 -24.84 27.23 -8.52
CA GLU A 290 -23.50 27.34 -9.14
C GLU A 290 -22.32 27.15 -8.16
N ASN A 291 -22.56 27.33 -6.86
CA ASN A 291 -21.59 27.10 -5.79
C ASN A 291 -21.49 25.64 -5.35
N MET A 292 -22.28 24.72 -5.91
CA MET A 292 -22.29 23.30 -5.54
C MET A 292 -20.92 22.66 -5.78
N GLU A 293 -20.29 22.19 -4.70
CA GLU A 293 -19.00 21.49 -4.73
C GLU A 293 -19.18 19.97 -4.56
N HIS A 294 -20.24 19.53 -3.86
CA HIS A 294 -20.52 18.13 -3.55
C HIS A 294 -22.00 17.81 -3.72
N LEU A 295 -22.33 16.80 -4.54
CA LEU A 295 -23.69 16.35 -4.74
C LEU A 295 -23.77 14.82 -4.69
N ASP A 296 -24.62 14.30 -3.81
CA ASP A 296 -24.93 12.87 -3.74
C ASP A 296 -26.42 12.65 -4.09
N ILE A 297 -26.66 11.94 -5.19
CA ILE A 297 -27.99 11.52 -5.63
C ILE A 297 -28.11 9.99 -5.72
N SER A 298 -27.27 9.26 -4.98
CA SER A 298 -27.21 7.80 -5.03
C SER A 298 -28.53 7.16 -4.60
N PHE A 299 -28.89 6.04 -5.22
CA PHE A 299 -30.13 5.30 -4.96
C PHE A 299 -31.41 6.16 -5.02
N THR A 300 -31.47 7.09 -5.96
CA THR A 300 -32.67 7.87 -6.28
C THR A 300 -33.29 7.40 -7.60
N PRO A 301 -34.60 7.62 -7.82
CA PRO A 301 -35.26 7.33 -9.10
C PRO A 301 -34.91 8.31 -10.24
N ILE A 302 -33.89 9.15 -10.08
CA ILE A 302 -33.49 10.17 -11.05
C ILE A 302 -32.97 9.51 -12.34
N GLN A 303 -33.58 9.88 -13.47
CA GLN A 303 -33.23 9.33 -14.78
C GLN A 303 -32.37 10.26 -15.65
N LYS A 304 -32.39 11.56 -15.34
CA LYS A 304 -31.73 12.61 -16.14
C LYS A 304 -31.02 13.59 -15.23
N ILE A 305 -29.81 13.95 -15.62
CA ILE A 305 -28.96 14.90 -14.91
C ILE A 305 -28.60 16.14 -15.75
N GLY A 306 -29.26 16.33 -16.90
CA GLY A 306 -29.01 17.47 -17.80
C GLY A 306 -29.21 18.84 -17.13
N GLU A 307 -30.09 18.91 -16.14
CA GLU A 307 -30.34 20.12 -15.33
C GLU A 307 -29.12 20.59 -14.53
N LEU A 308 -28.11 19.72 -14.36
CA LEU A 308 -26.89 20.02 -13.62
C LEU A 308 -25.81 20.69 -14.49
N GLU A 309 -26.07 21.00 -15.77
CA GLU A 309 -25.05 21.45 -16.73
C GLU A 309 -24.20 22.65 -16.29
N ASN A 310 -24.76 23.51 -15.42
CA ASN A 310 -24.12 24.73 -14.94
C ASN A 310 -23.34 24.56 -13.61
N LEU A 311 -23.33 23.36 -13.01
CA LEU A 311 -22.63 23.09 -11.74
C LEU A 311 -21.11 22.96 -11.94
N SER A 312 -20.49 24.02 -12.45
CA SER A 312 -19.07 24.02 -12.82
C SER A 312 -18.10 23.97 -11.62
N ALA A 313 -18.57 24.28 -10.41
CA ALA A 313 -17.79 24.19 -9.17
C ALA A 313 -17.70 22.77 -8.58
N LEU A 314 -18.41 21.81 -9.17
CA LEU A 314 -18.54 20.45 -8.64
C LEU A 314 -17.18 19.72 -8.59
N LYS A 315 -16.85 19.20 -7.41
CA LYS A 315 -15.64 18.44 -7.11
C LYS A 315 -15.94 16.97 -6.82
N GLU A 316 -17.08 16.68 -6.21
CA GLU A 316 -17.49 15.31 -5.90
C GLU A 316 -18.94 15.08 -6.35
N LEU A 317 -19.16 14.01 -7.10
CA LEU A 317 -20.47 13.62 -7.60
C LEU A 317 -20.69 12.13 -7.39
N HIS A 318 -21.74 11.78 -6.64
CA HIS A 318 -22.12 10.39 -6.38
C HIS A 318 -23.47 10.08 -7.03
N LEU A 319 -23.44 9.13 -7.96
CA LEU A 319 -24.58 8.69 -8.77
C LEU A 319 -24.90 7.21 -8.56
N ASN A 320 -24.34 6.57 -7.52
CA ASN A 320 -24.39 5.12 -7.36
C ASN A 320 -25.85 4.64 -7.33
N GLY A 321 -26.16 3.60 -8.10
CA GLY A 321 -27.50 2.98 -8.09
C GLY A 321 -28.65 3.84 -8.63
N ALA A 322 -28.39 5.03 -9.20
CA ALA A 322 -29.41 5.85 -9.84
C ALA A 322 -29.78 5.33 -11.26
N ASP A 323 -31.03 5.49 -11.71
CA ASP A 323 -31.52 5.02 -13.04
C ASP A 323 -31.15 5.99 -14.18
N ILE A 324 -29.95 6.55 -14.16
CA ILE A 324 -29.50 7.54 -15.13
C ILE A 324 -29.31 6.89 -16.51
N ARG A 325 -29.90 7.50 -17.53
CA ARG A 325 -29.87 7.02 -18.92
C ARG A 325 -28.94 7.83 -19.83
N ASP A 326 -28.71 9.08 -19.48
CA ASP A 326 -27.92 10.03 -20.27
C ASP A 326 -26.83 10.65 -19.39
N PHE A 327 -25.59 10.50 -19.84
CA PHE A 327 -24.38 10.89 -19.14
C PHE A 327 -23.60 12.00 -19.86
N GLU A 328 -24.11 12.55 -20.97
CA GLU A 328 -23.36 13.55 -21.76
C GLU A 328 -22.97 14.78 -20.93
N VAL A 329 -23.85 15.19 -20.01
CA VAL A 329 -23.63 16.35 -19.12
C VAL A 329 -22.38 16.20 -18.24
N LEU A 330 -21.92 14.97 -17.97
CA LEU A 330 -20.72 14.74 -17.16
C LEU A 330 -19.49 15.44 -17.74
N GLY A 331 -19.40 15.58 -19.07
CA GLY A 331 -18.29 16.27 -19.74
C GLY A 331 -18.15 17.75 -19.38
N ASN A 332 -19.16 18.37 -18.77
CA ASN A 332 -19.12 19.77 -18.33
C ASN A 332 -18.39 19.95 -16.99
N PHE A 333 -18.25 18.91 -16.18
CA PHE A 333 -17.73 18.99 -14.81
C PHE A 333 -16.20 18.88 -14.76
N LYS A 334 -15.51 19.92 -15.23
CA LYS A 334 -14.05 19.96 -15.41
C LYS A 334 -13.25 19.92 -14.10
N ASN A 335 -13.88 20.26 -12.97
CA ASN A 335 -13.26 20.34 -11.65
C ASN A 335 -13.51 19.09 -10.79
N LEU A 336 -14.14 18.03 -11.34
CA LEU A 336 -14.37 16.79 -10.61
C LEU A 336 -13.05 16.15 -10.19
N VAL A 337 -12.98 15.82 -8.91
CA VAL A 337 -11.92 15.06 -8.25
C VAL A 337 -12.40 13.65 -7.97
N LYS A 338 -13.67 13.46 -7.59
CA LYS A 338 -14.27 12.16 -7.34
C LYS A 338 -15.58 11.98 -8.07
N LEU A 339 -15.75 10.82 -8.68
CA LEU A 339 -16.97 10.46 -9.40
C LEU A 339 -17.32 8.99 -9.13
N ASP A 340 -18.51 8.77 -8.59
CA ASP A 340 -19.07 7.44 -8.40
C ASP A 340 -20.25 7.21 -9.36
N LEU A 341 -20.04 6.29 -10.30
CA LEU A 341 -21.00 5.81 -11.31
C LEU A 341 -21.40 4.35 -11.07
N SER A 342 -21.07 3.78 -9.92
CA SER A 342 -21.28 2.36 -9.69
C SER A 342 -22.75 1.97 -9.64
N GLU A 343 -23.06 0.75 -10.08
CA GLU A 343 -24.46 0.26 -10.15
C GLU A 343 -25.38 1.11 -11.06
N THR A 344 -24.81 1.82 -12.04
CA THR A 344 -25.56 2.57 -13.06
C THR A 344 -25.49 1.91 -14.43
N PHE A 345 -26.26 2.42 -15.40
CA PHE A 345 -26.21 1.99 -16.80
C PHE A 345 -25.06 2.63 -17.61
N PHE A 346 -24.04 3.20 -16.95
CA PHE A 346 -22.93 3.89 -17.60
C PHE A 346 -22.24 3.04 -18.67
N ASN A 347 -22.04 3.62 -19.85
CA ASN A 347 -21.47 2.93 -21.02
C ASN A 347 -20.67 3.85 -21.97
N ASN A 348 -20.50 5.14 -21.63
CA ASN A 348 -19.87 6.13 -22.52
C ASN A 348 -18.61 6.74 -21.86
N PRO A 349 -17.44 6.08 -21.98
CA PRO A 349 -16.22 6.56 -21.33
C PRO A 349 -15.64 7.83 -21.95
N GLU A 350 -16.10 8.29 -23.12
CA GLU A 350 -15.56 9.48 -23.78
C GLU A 350 -15.83 10.79 -23.01
N VAL A 351 -16.81 10.80 -22.10
CA VAL A 351 -17.15 11.96 -21.26
C VAL A 351 -16.02 12.39 -20.33
N PHE A 352 -15.07 11.50 -20.04
CA PHE A 352 -13.95 11.78 -19.13
C PHE A 352 -12.87 12.68 -19.74
N ALA A 353 -12.92 12.97 -21.05
CA ALA A 353 -11.87 13.69 -21.76
C ALA A 353 -11.52 15.06 -21.16
N GLU A 354 -12.50 15.76 -20.59
CA GLU A 354 -12.36 17.11 -20.04
C GLU A 354 -12.08 17.12 -18.52
N MET A 355 -12.18 15.98 -17.82
CA MET A 355 -12.08 15.89 -16.35
C MET A 355 -10.63 15.81 -15.84
N LYS A 356 -9.82 16.84 -16.09
CA LYS A 356 -8.36 16.81 -15.84
C LYS A 356 -7.93 16.74 -14.36
N MET A 357 -8.87 16.87 -13.43
CA MET A 357 -8.62 16.85 -11.99
C MET A 357 -9.06 15.53 -11.33
N LEU A 358 -9.55 14.56 -12.10
CA LEU A 358 -10.14 13.34 -11.56
C LEU A 358 -9.07 12.46 -10.91
N GLU A 359 -9.28 12.11 -9.64
CA GLU A 359 -8.37 11.30 -8.82
C GLU A 359 -9.01 9.95 -8.44
N ASP A 360 -10.32 9.92 -8.19
CA ASP A 360 -11.07 8.74 -7.75
C ASP A 360 -12.27 8.48 -8.66
N LEU A 361 -12.25 7.36 -9.38
CA LEU A 361 -13.30 6.96 -10.31
C LEU A 361 -13.81 5.56 -10.00
N ASN A 362 -15.08 5.46 -9.63
CA ASN A 362 -15.78 4.20 -9.46
C ASN A 362 -16.81 4.02 -10.58
N MET A 363 -16.61 2.98 -11.39
CA MET A 363 -17.52 2.55 -12.47
C MET A 363 -17.91 1.08 -12.30
N SER A 364 -17.82 0.55 -11.08
CA SER A 364 -18.13 -0.85 -10.81
C SER A 364 -19.61 -1.18 -11.09
N ARG A 365 -19.90 -2.43 -11.48
CA ARG A 365 -21.25 -2.89 -11.82
C ARG A 365 -21.96 -2.03 -12.89
N SER A 366 -21.19 -1.47 -13.82
CA SER A 366 -21.70 -0.71 -14.97
C SER A 366 -21.84 -1.57 -16.23
N ASN A 367 -22.46 -1.03 -17.27
CA ASN A 367 -22.56 -1.67 -18.59
C ASN A 367 -21.32 -1.43 -19.49
N LEU A 368 -20.20 -1.02 -18.89
CA LEU A 368 -18.97 -0.72 -19.62
C LEU A 368 -18.31 -2.00 -20.13
N SER A 369 -17.99 -2.02 -21.43
CA SER A 369 -17.28 -3.13 -22.08
C SER A 369 -15.90 -2.77 -22.64
N LYS A 370 -15.55 -1.47 -22.64
CA LYS A 370 -14.27 -0.95 -23.11
C LYS A 370 -13.84 0.26 -22.28
N LEU A 371 -12.53 0.37 -22.04
CA LEU A 371 -11.90 1.55 -21.46
C LEU A 371 -11.47 2.54 -22.56
N THR A 372 -11.14 3.76 -22.14
CA THR A 372 -10.55 4.83 -22.97
C THR A 372 -9.25 5.32 -22.34
N ASP A 373 -8.33 5.88 -23.13
CA ASP A 373 -7.09 6.48 -22.63
C ASP A 373 -7.28 7.93 -22.13
N LYS A 374 -8.52 8.42 -22.15
CA LYS A 374 -8.90 9.79 -21.81
C LYS A 374 -9.29 10.04 -20.35
N MET A 375 -9.23 9.05 -19.46
CA MET A 375 -9.63 9.15 -18.04
C MET A 375 -8.55 9.80 -17.16
N SER A 376 -7.96 10.90 -17.62
CA SER A 376 -6.97 11.69 -16.88
C SER A 376 -5.79 10.89 -16.31
N PRO A 377 -4.95 10.31 -17.20
CA PRO A 377 -3.82 9.45 -16.79
C PRO A 377 -2.78 10.10 -15.86
N GLU A 378 -2.75 11.43 -15.83
CA GLU A 378 -1.82 12.21 -14.99
C GLU A 378 -2.31 12.39 -13.55
N THR A 379 -3.61 12.27 -13.28
CA THR A 379 -4.20 12.55 -11.95
C THR A 379 -4.91 11.36 -11.33
N LEU A 380 -5.44 10.43 -12.14
CA LEU A 380 -6.23 9.31 -11.64
C LEU A 380 -5.39 8.39 -10.75
N GLN A 381 -5.77 8.29 -9.47
CA GLN A 381 -5.11 7.48 -8.44
C GLN A 381 -5.87 6.19 -8.14
N LYS A 382 -7.21 6.23 -8.19
CA LYS A 382 -8.05 5.07 -7.90
C LYS A 382 -9.04 4.84 -9.02
N LEU A 383 -9.10 3.59 -9.46
CA LEU A 383 -10.03 3.14 -10.48
C LEU A 383 -10.68 1.84 -10.06
N ASP A 384 -12.01 1.85 -9.91
CA ASP A 384 -12.80 0.64 -9.72
C ASP A 384 -13.65 0.37 -10.97
N ILE A 385 -13.37 -0.76 -11.63
CA ILE A 385 -14.12 -1.27 -12.78
C ILE A 385 -14.61 -2.69 -12.52
N SER A 386 -14.73 -3.08 -11.25
CA SER A 386 -15.17 -4.41 -10.88
C SER A 386 -16.60 -4.70 -11.36
N PHE A 387 -16.88 -5.95 -11.70
CA PHE A 387 -18.16 -6.38 -12.29
C PHE A 387 -18.55 -5.70 -13.62
N ALA A 388 -17.62 -4.99 -14.28
CA ALA A 388 -17.80 -4.54 -15.65
C ALA A 388 -17.38 -5.62 -16.67
N PHE A 389 -17.81 -5.48 -17.92
CA PHE A 389 -17.48 -6.42 -19.01
C PHE A 389 -16.16 -6.07 -19.70
N ILE A 390 -15.15 -5.65 -18.92
CA ILE A 390 -13.82 -5.26 -19.42
C ILE A 390 -12.94 -6.50 -19.57
N SER A 391 -12.26 -6.62 -20.71
CA SER A 391 -11.22 -7.62 -20.95
C SER A 391 -9.86 -7.03 -21.30
N ASP A 392 -9.82 -5.80 -21.83
CA ASP A 392 -8.59 -5.13 -22.30
C ASP A 392 -8.21 -3.96 -21.39
N LEU A 393 -7.04 -4.07 -20.75
CA LEU A 393 -6.44 -3.03 -19.92
C LEU A 393 -5.41 -2.15 -20.67
N SER A 394 -5.19 -2.36 -21.97
CA SER A 394 -4.23 -1.59 -22.77
C SER A 394 -4.39 -0.07 -22.66
N PRO A 395 -5.61 0.50 -22.54
CA PRO A 395 -5.77 1.94 -22.33
C PRO A 395 -5.12 2.47 -21.05
N LEU A 396 -4.90 1.62 -20.03
CA LEU A 396 -4.31 2.03 -18.75
C LEU A 396 -2.77 2.11 -18.74
N LYS A 397 -2.10 1.72 -19.84
CA LYS A 397 -0.64 1.56 -19.90
C LYS A 397 0.19 2.79 -19.49
N ASN A 398 -0.39 3.99 -19.58
CA ASN A 398 0.29 5.26 -19.27
C ASN A 398 -0.26 5.97 -18.03
N TYR A 399 -1.11 5.30 -17.21
CA TYR A 399 -1.72 5.88 -16.02
C TYR A 399 -0.76 5.86 -14.84
N ASN A 400 0.34 6.62 -14.95
CA ASN A 400 1.46 6.59 -14.00
C ASN A 400 1.10 7.14 -12.60
N SER A 401 -0.05 7.80 -12.48
CA SER A 401 -0.58 8.25 -11.18
C SER A 401 -1.44 7.20 -10.49
N LEU A 402 -1.80 6.11 -11.16
CA LEU A 402 -2.70 5.08 -10.61
C LEU A 402 -2.01 4.32 -9.48
N GLU A 403 -2.66 4.28 -8.32
CA GLU A 403 -2.21 3.66 -7.08
C GLU A 403 -3.02 2.40 -6.76
N ILE A 404 -4.34 2.43 -7.02
CA ILE A 404 -5.26 1.34 -6.72
C ILE A 404 -6.13 1.05 -7.94
N LEU A 405 -6.13 -0.22 -8.36
CA LEU A 405 -6.98 -0.71 -9.43
C LEU A 405 -7.82 -1.89 -8.93
N ASN A 406 -9.13 -1.82 -9.12
CA ASN A 406 -10.03 -2.95 -8.87
C ASN A 406 -10.63 -3.45 -10.19
N ILE A 407 -10.25 -4.67 -10.57
CA ILE A 407 -10.73 -5.41 -11.75
C ILE A 407 -11.46 -6.70 -11.34
N ASN A 408 -11.91 -6.81 -10.10
CA ASN A 408 -12.62 -8.01 -9.63
C ASN A 408 -13.83 -8.33 -10.52
N ASN A 409 -14.07 -9.61 -10.81
CA ASN A 409 -15.22 -10.08 -11.60
C ASN A 409 -15.29 -9.44 -13.00
N THR A 410 -14.14 -9.29 -13.66
CA THR A 410 -14.02 -8.84 -15.05
C THR A 410 -13.53 -9.99 -15.95
N GLN A 411 -13.42 -9.74 -17.25
CA GLN A 411 -12.94 -10.72 -18.24
C GLN A 411 -11.46 -10.48 -18.60
N VAL A 412 -10.71 -9.80 -17.74
CA VAL A 412 -9.29 -9.52 -17.95
C VAL A 412 -8.49 -10.82 -17.90
N GLU A 413 -7.66 -11.03 -18.93
CA GLU A 413 -6.78 -12.20 -19.06
C GLU A 413 -5.30 -11.86 -18.84
N SER A 414 -4.88 -10.61 -19.08
CA SER A 414 -3.48 -10.20 -19.01
C SER A 414 -3.28 -8.93 -18.18
N LEU A 415 -2.19 -8.92 -17.41
CA LEU A 415 -1.76 -7.82 -16.54
C LEU A 415 -0.60 -7.00 -17.14
N ASP A 416 -0.09 -7.37 -18.33
CA ASP A 416 1.00 -6.69 -19.06
C ASP A 416 0.89 -5.15 -19.07
N PRO A 417 -0.30 -4.53 -19.30
CA PRO A 417 -0.41 -3.07 -19.32
C PRO A 417 -0.06 -2.41 -17.98
N LEU A 418 -0.12 -3.15 -16.87
CA LEU A 418 0.07 -2.63 -15.51
C LEU A 418 1.53 -2.70 -15.03
N GLU A 419 2.41 -3.44 -15.72
CA GLU A 419 3.79 -3.68 -15.28
C GLU A 419 4.61 -2.40 -15.12
N ARG A 420 4.42 -1.42 -16.02
CA ARG A 420 5.22 -0.18 -16.04
C ARG A 420 4.68 0.94 -15.15
N LEU A 421 3.51 0.73 -14.53
CA LEU A 421 2.90 1.73 -13.66
C LEU A 421 3.65 1.77 -12.33
N GLU A 422 4.48 2.79 -12.13
CA GLU A 422 5.42 2.87 -10.98
C GLU A 422 4.73 3.12 -9.64
N LYS A 423 3.64 3.89 -9.64
CA LYS A 423 2.85 4.18 -8.43
C LYS A 423 1.79 3.14 -8.11
N LEU A 424 1.53 2.18 -9.00
CA LEU A 424 0.49 1.19 -8.77
C LEU A 424 0.89 0.28 -7.60
N GLU A 425 0.17 0.40 -6.49
CA GLU A 425 0.47 -0.33 -5.26
C GLU A 425 -0.41 -1.55 -5.09
N LYS A 426 -1.70 -1.46 -5.47
CA LYS A 426 -2.70 -2.49 -5.18
C LYS A 426 -3.55 -2.79 -6.40
N ILE A 427 -3.72 -4.09 -6.67
CA ILE A 427 -4.54 -4.60 -7.76
C ILE A 427 -5.46 -5.68 -7.16
N TYR A 428 -6.77 -5.48 -7.28
CA TYR A 428 -7.77 -6.50 -6.95
C TYR A 428 -8.19 -7.21 -8.23
N ALA A 429 -7.96 -8.52 -8.31
CA ALA A 429 -8.21 -9.33 -9.51
C ALA A 429 -8.90 -10.67 -9.22
N ASP A 430 -9.71 -10.74 -8.17
CA ASP A 430 -10.56 -11.90 -7.86
C ASP A 430 -11.55 -12.16 -9.00
N ASN A 431 -11.77 -13.44 -9.34
CA ASN A 431 -12.71 -13.86 -10.38
C ASN A 431 -12.47 -13.19 -11.75
N THR A 432 -11.20 -13.01 -12.10
CA THR A 432 -10.76 -12.62 -13.45
C THR A 432 -10.39 -13.86 -14.26
N PHE A 433 -10.00 -13.68 -15.53
CA PHE A 433 -9.51 -14.76 -16.40
C PHE A 433 -7.97 -14.79 -16.45
N VAL A 434 -7.30 -14.07 -15.56
CA VAL A 434 -5.85 -14.08 -15.39
C VAL A 434 -5.42 -15.49 -14.95
N SER A 435 -4.53 -16.11 -15.71
CA SER A 435 -4.05 -17.46 -15.40
C SER A 435 -3.09 -17.47 -14.20
N GLU A 436 -2.99 -18.60 -13.48
CA GLU A 436 -2.01 -18.77 -12.39
C GLU A 436 -0.56 -18.48 -12.84
N GLN A 437 -0.22 -18.81 -14.08
CA GLN A 437 1.10 -18.51 -14.64
C GLN A 437 1.33 -16.99 -14.79
N GLU A 438 0.34 -16.26 -15.31
CA GLU A 438 0.38 -14.80 -15.44
C GLU A 438 0.46 -14.13 -14.05
N ILE A 439 -0.25 -14.66 -13.05
CA ILE A 439 -0.18 -14.20 -11.66
C ILE A 439 1.26 -14.34 -11.14
N ASP A 440 1.86 -15.52 -11.27
CA ASP A 440 3.22 -15.79 -10.80
C ASP A 440 4.25 -14.89 -11.50
N ASP A 441 4.16 -14.77 -12.82
CA ASP A 441 5.06 -13.93 -13.64
C ASP A 441 4.93 -12.45 -13.27
N PHE A 442 3.69 -11.95 -13.10
CA PHE A 442 3.45 -10.57 -12.72
C PHE A 442 4.05 -10.24 -11.33
N ILE A 443 3.82 -11.10 -10.34
CA ILE A 443 4.31 -10.87 -8.97
C ILE A 443 5.85 -11.01 -8.92
N ASP A 444 6.46 -11.87 -9.74
CA ASP A 444 7.93 -11.97 -9.87
C ASP A 444 8.54 -10.72 -10.50
N ALA A 445 7.90 -10.16 -11.54
CA ALA A 445 8.34 -8.93 -12.17
C ALA A 445 8.07 -7.69 -11.30
N ASN A 446 7.03 -7.71 -10.46
CA ASN A 446 6.52 -6.57 -9.71
C ASN A 446 6.42 -6.82 -8.19
N PRO A 447 7.52 -7.10 -7.46
CA PRO A 447 7.47 -7.56 -6.06
C PRO A 447 6.94 -6.52 -5.05
N ARG A 448 6.77 -5.26 -5.45
CA ARG A 448 6.20 -4.19 -4.61
C ARG A 448 4.69 -4.00 -4.81
N LYS A 449 4.13 -4.54 -5.89
CA LYS A 449 2.71 -4.42 -6.22
C LYS A 449 1.95 -5.55 -5.57
N LEU A 450 0.96 -5.22 -4.75
CA LEU A 450 0.10 -6.20 -4.11
C LEU A 450 -1.00 -6.64 -5.08
N LEU A 451 -0.84 -7.81 -5.67
CA LEU A 451 -1.88 -8.46 -6.48
C LEU A 451 -2.75 -9.35 -5.58
N VAL A 452 -3.97 -8.91 -5.31
CA VAL A 452 -4.95 -9.61 -4.49
C VAL A 452 -5.84 -10.47 -5.39
N VAL A 453 -5.70 -11.78 -5.25
CA VAL A 453 -6.40 -12.82 -6.02
C VAL A 453 -6.84 -13.94 -5.09
N ASN A 454 -7.86 -14.70 -5.51
CA ASN A 454 -8.38 -15.86 -4.80
C ASN A 454 -8.75 -15.55 -3.33
N SER A 455 -9.26 -14.35 -3.06
CA SER A 455 -9.48 -13.83 -1.70
C SER A 455 -10.43 -14.69 -0.87
N GLU A 456 -11.46 -15.27 -1.50
CA GLU A 456 -12.41 -16.18 -0.84
C GLU A 456 -11.70 -17.48 -0.41
N GLU A 457 -10.94 -18.10 -1.31
CA GLU A 457 -10.15 -19.30 -1.00
C GLU A 457 -9.10 -19.05 0.08
N LEU A 458 -8.46 -17.88 0.08
CA LEU A 458 -7.50 -17.47 1.12
C LEU A 458 -8.17 -17.32 2.47
N SER A 459 -9.35 -16.72 2.50
CA SER A 459 -10.14 -16.54 3.72
C SER A 459 -10.62 -17.89 4.28
N GLU A 460 -11.05 -18.80 3.41
CA GLU A 460 -11.40 -20.16 3.79
C GLU A 460 -10.18 -20.95 4.28
N TRP A 461 -9.04 -20.83 3.60
CA TRP A 461 -7.78 -21.45 4.02
C TRP A 461 -7.40 -21.01 5.44
N TRP A 462 -7.43 -19.71 5.73
CA TRP A 462 -7.14 -19.19 7.07
C TRP A 462 -8.12 -19.70 8.12
N THR A 463 -9.41 -19.69 7.81
CA THR A 463 -10.48 -20.16 8.71
C THR A 463 -10.30 -21.62 9.09
N ASN A 464 -9.84 -22.45 8.14
CA ASN A 464 -9.60 -23.88 8.31
C ASN A 464 -8.26 -24.22 8.98
N LEU A 465 -7.39 -23.24 9.26
CA LEU A 465 -6.18 -23.47 10.04
C LEU A 465 -6.54 -23.85 11.48
N ASN A 466 -5.74 -24.73 12.08
CA ASN A 466 -5.82 -24.96 13.51
C ASN A 466 -5.23 -23.77 14.29
N GLU A 467 -5.55 -23.68 15.57
CA GLU A 467 -5.11 -22.57 16.42
C GLU A 467 -3.58 -22.43 16.48
N GLY A 468 -2.83 -23.55 16.50
CA GLY A 468 -1.36 -23.49 16.48
C GLY A 468 -0.80 -22.83 15.22
N TRP A 469 -1.43 -23.05 14.05
CA TRP A 469 -1.07 -22.37 12.80
C TRP A 469 -1.50 -20.91 12.78
N LYS A 470 -2.69 -20.59 13.28
CA LYS A 470 -3.14 -19.19 13.40
C LYS A 470 -2.20 -18.41 14.31
N ASP A 471 -1.84 -18.95 15.47
CA ASP A 471 -0.89 -18.32 16.41
C ASP A 471 0.47 -18.11 15.74
N ALA A 472 1.00 -19.12 15.05
CA ALA A 472 2.27 -19.05 14.33
C ALA A 472 2.30 -17.95 13.26
N LEU A 473 1.22 -17.83 12.49
CA LEU A 473 1.17 -16.93 11.34
C LEU A 473 0.70 -15.51 11.71
N SER A 474 -0.05 -15.36 12.81
CA SER A 474 -0.58 -14.07 13.25
C SER A 474 0.50 -13.03 13.54
N VAL A 475 1.70 -13.45 13.95
CA VAL A 475 2.85 -12.57 14.18
C VAL A 475 3.32 -11.85 12.90
N TYR A 476 2.99 -12.41 11.73
CA TYR A 476 3.36 -11.88 10.41
C TYR A 476 2.29 -11.01 9.78
N LEU A 477 1.12 -10.88 10.42
CA LEU A 477 0.04 -10.01 9.98
C LEU A 477 0.25 -8.61 10.56
N ASP A 478 0.21 -7.59 9.71
CA ASP A 478 0.35 -6.20 10.15
C ASP A 478 -0.94 -5.71 10.84
N GLY A 479 -0.83 -4.96 11.95
CA GLY A 479 -1.98 -4.31 12.60
C GLY A 479 -2.64 -5.13 13.71
N ARG A 480 -3.91 -4.84 14.02
CA ARG A 480 -4.66 -5.59 15.04
C ARG A 480 -5.04 -6.95 14.44
N VAL A 481 -4.40 -8.02 14.94
CA VAL A 481 -4.78 -9.39 14.59
C VAL A 481 -6.20 -9.63 15.08
N THR A 482 -7.11 -9.88 14.15
CA THR A 482 -8.48 -10.33 14.41
C THR A 482 -8.60 -11.80 14.01
N ASP A 483 -9.66 -12.49 14.45
CA ASP A 483 -9.94 -13.86 14.02
C ASP A 483 -10.20 -13.97 12.50
N LYS A 484 -10.43 -12.84 11.83
CA LYS A 484 -10.70 -12.74 10.39
C LYS A 484 -9.79 -11.67 9.76
N PRO A 485 -8.54 -12.02 9.40
CA PRO A 485 -7.64 -11.12 8.70
C PRO A 485 -8.24 -10.64 7.37
N GLU A 486 -7.87 -9.44 6.98
CA GLU A 486 -8.20 -8.86 5.69
C GLU A 486 -7.48 -9.61 4.55
N LYS A 487 -8.09 -9.64 3.37
CA LYS A 487 -7.55 -10.35 2.19
C LYS A 487 -6.13 -9.86 1.83
N GLU A 488 -5.87 -8.56 1.96
CA GLU A 488 -4.56 -7.94 1.72
C GLU A 488 -3.50 -8.46 2.69
N GLN A 489 -3.88 -8.69 3.95
CA GLN A 489 -2.97 -9.23 4.97
C GLN A 489 -2.59 -10.68 4.63
N LEU A 490 -3.57 -11.50 4.21
CA LEU A 490 -3.34 -12.88 3.80
C LEU A 490 -2.50 -12.98 2.52
N THR A 491 -2.78 -12.14 1.52
CA THR A 491 -1.97 -12.08 0.29
C THR A 491 -0.53 -11.71 0.63
N LYS A 492 -0.30 -10.66 1.43
CA LYS A 492 1.06 -10.27 1.88
C LYS A 492 1.76 -11.38 2.64
N LEU A 493 1.04 -12.13 3.48
CA LEU A 493 1.58 -13.25 4.22
C LEU A 493 2.16 -14.32 3.28
N LEU A 494 1.42 -14.72 2.25
CA LEU A 494 1.86 -15.76 1.30
C LEU A 494 3.02 -15.31 0.40
N LEU A 495 3.21 -14.01 0.23
CA LEU A 495 4.34 -13.43 -0.52
C LEU A 495 5.66 -13.41 0.26
N ARG A 496 5.66 -13.75 1.56
CA ARG A 496 6.88 -13.77 2.37
C ARG A 496 7.87 -14.81 1.89
N ASP A 497 9.15 -14.42 1.86
CA ASP A 497 10.27 -15.28 1.53
C ASP A 497 10.94 -15.93 2.76
N SER A 498 10.52 -15.54 3.96
CA SER A 498 11.06 -16.01 5.22
C SER A 498 9.98 -16.25 6.26
N LEU A 499 9.98 -17.44 6.86
CA LEU A 499 9.15 -17.77 8.02
C LEU A 499 9.99 -18.40 9.13
N ASN A 500 9.84 -17.87 10.34
CA ASN A 500 10.25 -18.53 11.58
C ASN A 500 8.98 -19.01 12.32
N LEU A 501 8.87 -20.33 12.46
CA LEU A 501 7.76 -21.04 13.10
C LEU A 501 8.24 -21.86 14.29
N ASP A 502 9.34 -21.46 14.92
CA ASP A 502 9.93 -22.17 16.03
C ASP A 502 9.01 -22.14 17.26
N ASN A 503 8.95 -23.24 18.00
CA ASN A 503 8.16 -23.37 19.23
C ASN A 503 6.65 -23.12 19.07
N SER A 504 6.11 -23.24 17.85
CA SER A 504 4.69 -22.97 17.57
C SER A 504 3.77 -24.19 17.77
N THR A 505 4.24 -25.23 18.48
CA THR A 505 3.49 -26.47 18.76
C THR A 505 2.93 -27.21 17.53
N LEU A 506 3.51 -26.95 16.35
CA LEU A 506 3.05 -27.49 15.07
C LEU A 506 3.27 -29.00 15.01
N THR A 507 2.32 -29.70 14.38
CA THR A 507 2.40 -31.17 14.20
C THR A 507 2.38 -31.62 12.73
N ASP A 508 1.95 -30.74 11.83
CA ASP A 508 1.94 -30.94 10.38
C ASP A 508 2.36 -29.65 9.67
N LEU A 509 2.74 -29.76 8.40
CA LEU A 509 3.25 -28.68 7.57
C LEU A 509 2.36 -28.35 6.36
N ASN A 510 1.12 -28.86 6.33
CA ASN A 510 0.25 -28.73 5.14
C ASN A 510 0.03 -27.27 4.69
N PRO A 511 -0.12 -26.28 5.60
CA PRO A 511 -0.27 -24.89 5.19
C PRO A 511 0.91 -24.31 4.40
N LEU A 512 2.12 -24.86 4.56
CA LEU A 512 3.32 -24.37 3.86
C LEU A 512 3.28 -24.58 2.35
N VAL A 513 2.39 -25.43 1.84
CA VAL A 513 2.23 -25.65 0.38
C VAL A 513 1.83 -24.36 -0.36
N LYS A 514 1.15 -23.43 0.32
CA LYS A 514 0.76 -22.12 -0.26
C LYS A 514 1.92 -21.11 -0.34
N PHE A 515 3.08 -21.40 0.27
CA PHE A 515 4.22 -20.47 0.35
C PHE A 515 5.34 -20.83 -0.64
N SER A 516 5.02 -20.80 -1.94
CA SER A 516 5.93 -21.20 -3.04
C SER A 516 7.24 -20.39 -3.12
N ARG A 517 7.24 -19.18 -2.53
CA ARG A 517 8.35 -18.21 -2.58
C ARG A 517 9.34 -18.31 -1.42
N LEU A 518 9.12 -19.20 -0.45
CA LEU A 518 10.00 -19.32 0.72
C LEU A 518 11.44 -19.65 0.33
N ARG A 519 12.36 -18.86 0.89
CA ARG A 519 13.81 -19.04 0.83
C ARG A 519 14.39 -19.42 2.19
N TYR A 520 13.76 -18.99 3.27
CA TYR A 520 14.12 -19.31 4.64
C TYR A 520 12.91 -19.90 5.38
N LEU A 521 13.11 -21.06 6.02
CA LEU A 521 12.11 -21.69 6.86
C LEU A 521 12.77 -22.21 8.15
N SER A 522 12.27 -21.77 9.29
CA SER A 522 12.59 -22.33 10.60
C SER A 522 11.35 -22.98 11.20
N ILE A 523 11.48 -24.25 11.60
CA ILE A 523 10.42 -25.08 12.18
C ILE A 523 10.90 -25.78 13.45
N SER A 524 11.96 -25.27 14.07
CA SER A 524 12.66 -25.90 15.18
C SER A 524 11.77 -26.01 16.42
N ASN A 525 12.01 -27.04 17.25
CA ASN A 525 11.27 -27.28 18.49
C ASN A 525 9.75 -27.43 18.29
N ASN A 526 9.35 -28.11 17.21
CA ASN A 526 7.98 -28.55 16.96
C ASN A 526 7.89 -30.09 16.97
N LYS A 527 6.69 -30.67 16.90
CA LYS A 527 6.48 -32.13 16.89
C LYS A 527 5.94 -32.60 15.53
N ILE A 528 6.72 -32.35 14.47
CA ILE A 528 6.25 -32.53 13.09
C ILE A 528 6.33 -34.00 12.68
N LYS A 529 5.21 -34.53 12.20
CA LYS A 529 5.11 -35.94 11.77
C LYS A 529 5.77 -36.23 10.43
N SER A 530 5.76 -35.25 9.51
CA SER A 530 6.22 -35.42 8.13
C SER A 530 6.64 -34.10 7.50
N LEU A 531 7.73 -34.15 6.72
CA LEU A 531 8.19 -33.03 5.88
C LEU A 531 7.68 -33.12 4.44
N ALA A 532 6.80 -34.06 4.12
CA ALA A 532 6.25 -34.20 2.76
C ALA A 532 5.65 -32.88 2.20
N PRO A 533 4.95 -32.04 2.98
CA PRO A 533 4.37 -30.80 2.46
C PRO A 533 5.39 -29.78 1.93
N ILE A 534 6.64 -29.83 2.40
CA ILE A 534 7.67 -28.87 1.97
C ILE A 534 8.48 -29.37 0.77
N GLU A 535 8.24 -30.58 0.24
CA GLU A 535 9.01 -31.15 -0.87
C GLU A 535 8.95 -30.33 -2.16
N GLY A 536 7.89 -29.55 -2.35
CA GLY A 536 7.68 -28.67 -3.50
C GLY A 536 8.29 -27.27 -3.38
N LEU A 537 8.87 -26.92 -2.21
CA LEU A 537 9.44 -25.59 -1.96
C LEU A 537 10.82 -25.43 -2.62
N ASN A 538 10.83 -25.43 -3.96
CA ASN A 538 12.05 -25.44 -4.78
C ASN A 538 12.92 -24.18 -4.64
N SER A 539 12.37 -23.10 -4.06
CA SER A 539 13.06 -21.84 -3.77
C SER A 539 13.80 -21.86 -2.42
N LEU A 540 13.59 -22.88 -1.59
CA LEU A 540 14.13 -22.93 -0.24
C LEU A 540 15.65 -23.09 -0.24
N THR A 541 16.32 -22.17 0.47
CA THR A 541 17.79 -22.12 0.59
C THR A 541 18.28 -22.38 2.01
N VAL A 542 17.45 -22.13 3.01
CA VAL A 542 17.74 -22.36 4.43
C VAL A 542 16.58 -23.11 5.06
N LEU A 543 16.89 -24.24 5.71
CA LEU A 543 15.95 -25.01 6.51
C LEU A 543 16.54 -25.24 7.91
N GLU A 544 15.91 -24.64 8.91
CA GLU A 544 16.21 -24.87 10.32
C GLU A 544 15.16 -25.80 10.91
N ALA A 545 15.54 -27.03 11.26
CA ALA A 545 14.64 -28.08 11.73
C ALA A 545 15.23 -28.81 12.94
N GLU A 546 15.76 -28.07 13.90
CA GLU A 546 16.31 -28.61 15.15
C GLU A 546 15.18 -29.19 16.03
N ASN A 547 15.41 -30.36 16.62
CA ASN A 547 14.50 -30.98 17.60
C ASN A 547 13.03 -31.06 17.09
N VAL A 548 12.86 -31.56 15.87
CA VAL A 548 11.54 -31.68 15.22
C VAL A 548 10.96 -33.09 15.35
N GLY A 549 11.79 -34.06 15.77
CA GLY A 549 11.44 -35.48 15.82
C GLY A 549 11.64 -36.18 14.47
N LEU A 550 12.50 -35.63 13.59
CA LEU A 550 12.77 -36.19 12.28
C LEU A 550 13.52 -37.52 12.39
N ASN A 551 13.04 -38.49 11.60
CA ASN A 551 13.63 -39.81 11.43
C ASN A 551 13.86 -40.17 9.96
N SER A 552 13.72 -39.21 9.04
CA SER A 552 13.83 -39.42 7.59
C SER A 552 14.21 -38.12 6.89
N VAL A 553 15.05 -38.22 5.86
CA VAL A 553 15.52 -37.09 5.03
C VAL A 553 14.97 -37.11 3.60
N LYS A 554 14.05 -38.04 3.29
CA LYS A 554 13.52 -38.27 1.94
C LYS A 554 12.97 -37.00 1.29
N SER A 555 12.29 -36.17 2.07
CA SER A 555 11.72 -34.90 1.61
C SER A 555 12.81 -33.84 1.40
N ILE A 556 13.78 -33.78 2.31
CA ILE A 556 14.86 -32.79 2.31
C ILE A 556 15.76 -32.96 1.07
N ILE A 557 16.06 -34.19 0.66
CA ILE A 557 16.92 -34.43 -0.52
C ILE A 557 16.31 -33.96 -1.86
N ARG A 558 15.02 -33.60 -1.87
CA ARG A 558 14.33 -32.99 -3.03
C ARG A 558 14.60 -31.49 -3.14
N LEU A 559 14.97 -30.82 -2.05
CA LEU A 559 15.25 -29.39 -1.98
C LEU A 559 16.63 -29.05 -2.55
N LYS A 560 16.75 -29.06 -3.88
CA LYS A 560 18.06 -28.96 -4.57
C LYS A 560 18.79 -27.63 -4.39
N LYS A 561 18.09 -26.55 -4.04
CA LYS A 561 18.67 -25.21 -3.79
C LYS A 561 19.10 -24.99 -2.34
N LEU A 562 18.95 -25.98 -1.48
CA LEU A 562 19.28 -25.86 -0.06
C LEU A 562 20.79 -25.64 0.14
N LYS A 563 21.14 -24.54 0.79
CA LYS A 563 22.51 -24.14 1.12
C LYS A 563 22.84 -24.38 2.58
N ARG A 564 21.88 -24.16 3.47
CA ARG A 564 22.04 -24.38 4.91
C ARG A 564 20.92 -25.27 5.42
N LEU A 565 21.30 -26.28 6.19
CA LEU A 565 20.41 -27.26 6.77
C LEU A 565 20.80 -27.52 8.22
N ASN A 566 19.88 -27.30 9.15
CA ASN A 566 20.05 -27.67 10.54
C ASN A 566 19.08 -28.80 10.91
N LEU A 567 19.65 -29.92 11.32
CA LEU A 567 18.97 -31.14 11.77
C LEU A 567 19.39 -31.53 13.18
N ALA A 568 19.97 -30.62 13.95
CA ALA A 568 20.41 -30.89 15.30
C ALA A 568 19.28 -31.48 16.17
N GLN A 569 19.65 -32.31 17.14
CA GLN A 569 18.71 -32.95 18.08
C GLN A 569 17.60 -33.80 17.44
N ASN A 570 17.77 -34.26 16.19
CA ASN A 570 16.89 -35.26 15.56
C ASN A 570 17.51 -36.66 15.61
N GLN A 571 16.72 -37.70 15.33
CA GLN A 571 17.20 -39.09 15.33
C GLN A 571 17.43 -39.57 13.89
N LEU A 572 18.68 -39.50 13.43
CA LEU A 572 19.03 -39.91 12.07
C LEU A 572 19.90 -41.18 12.10
N SER A 573 19.59 -42.14 11.22
CA SER A 573 20.51 -43.25 10.95
C SER A 573 21.68 -42.78 10.08
N GLU A 574 22.83 -43.46 10.20
CA GLU A 574 24.02 -43.15 9.39
C GLU A 574 23.73 -43.20 7.87
N GLN A 575 22.88 -44.15 7.43
CA GLN A 575 22.48 -44.25 6.03
C GLN A 575 21.67 -43.05 5.56
N GLN A 576 20.78 -42.52 6.40
CA GLN A 576 20.00 -41.33 6.08
C GLN A 576 20.87 -40.08 6.02
N PHE A 577 21.79 -39.91 6.97
CA PHE A 577 22.76 -38.84 6.93
C PHE A 577 23.61 -38.86 5.65
N LEU A 578 24.12 -40.03 5.24
CA LEU A 578 24.89 -40.15 4.00
C LEU A 578 24.08 -39.80 2.74
N GLN A 579 22.75 -39.95 2.74
CA GLN A 579 21.91 -39.53 1.61
C GLN A 579 21.89 -38.01 1.40
N LEU A 580 22.17 -37.21 2.43
CA LEU A 580 22.28 -35.75 2.33
C LEU A 580 23.48 -35.30 1.48
N SER A 581 24.43 -36.21 1.19
CA SER A 581 25.54 -35.94 0.26
C SER A 581 25.04 -35.51 -1.11
N LYS A 582 23.87 -36.02 -1.54
CA LYS A 582 23.17 -35.70 -2.80
C LYS A 582 22.74 -34.23 -2.97
N LEU A 583 22.78 -33.44 -1.90
CA LEU A 583 22.47 -32.00 -1.94
C LEU A 583 23.71 -31.19 -2.29
N ASN A 584 24.02 -31.06 -3.59
CA ASN A 584 25.27 -30.43 -4.04
C ASN A 584 25.37 -28.94 -3.69
N SER A 585 24.24 -28.25 -3.49
CA SER A 585 24.21 -26.83 -3.11
C SER A 585 24.50 -26.59 -1.62
N LEU A 586 24.54 -27.66 -0.81
CA LEU A 586 24.64 -27.59 0.64
C LEU A 586 26.06 -27.20 1.06
N SER A 587 26.19 -26.04 1.71
CA SER A 587 27.45 -25.51 2.23
C SER A 587 27.57 -25.62 3.75
N VAL A 588 26.45 -25.70 4.47
CA VAL A 588 26.44 -25.86 5.94
C VAL A 588 25.39 -26.88 6.34
N LEU A 589 25.82 -27.89 7.10
CA LEU A 589 24.99 -28.95 7.65
C LEU A 589 25.24 -29.08 9.15
N ASP A 590 24.23 -28.79 9.96
CA ASP A 590 24.26 -29.01 11.40
C ASP A 590 23.53 -30.30 11.76
N VAL A 591 24.24 -31.23 12.39
CA VAL A 591 23.74 -32.53 12.85
C VAL A 591 24.14 -32.79 14.30
N ASP A 592 24.35 -31.73 15.08
CA ASP A 592 24.71 -31.86 16.49
C ASP A 592 23.66 -32.66 17.27
N LYS A 593 24.11 -33.48 18.23
CA LYS A 593 23.23 -34.34 19.06
C LYS A 593 22.28 -35.26 18.28
N THR A 594 22.63 -35.64 17.05
CA THR A 594 21.86 -36.64 16.27
C THR A 594 22.33 -38.08 16.46
N GLY A 595 23.48 -38.27 17.11
CA GLY A 595 24.14 -39.57 17.25
C GLY A 595 25.02 -39.98 16.05
N ILE A 596 25.17 -39.10 15.06
CA ILE A 596 26.08 -39.32 13.93
C ILE A 596 27.54 -39.26 14.43
N LYS A 597 28.28 -40.33 14.12
CA LYS A 597 29.68 -40.48 14.54
C LYS A 597 30.63 -39.72 13.62
N LYS A 598 31.77 -39.30 14.17
CA LYS A 598 32.90 -38.70 13.43
C LYS A 598 33.31 -39.50 12.18
N SER A 599 33.37 -40.83 12.27
CA SER A 599 33.72 -41.70 11.13
C SER A 599 32.69 -41.66 9.98
N THR A 600 31.43 -41.39 10.31
CA THR A 600 30.34 -41.26 9.33
C THR A 600 30.37 -39.86 8.69
N VAL A 601 30.73 -38.82 9.46
CA VAL A 601 31.00 -37.47 8.92
C VAL A 601 32.14 -37.51 7.89
N LYS A 602 33.23 -38.22 8.18
CA LYS A 602 34.32 -38.44 7.22
C LYS A 602 33.80 -39.03 5.90
N LYS A 603 33.03 -40.12 5.98
CA LYS A 603 32.45 -40.76 4.78
C LYS A 603 31.55 -39.80 3.99
N PHE A 604 30.80 -38.94 4.67
CA PHE A 604 29.98 -37.93 4.02
C PHE A 604 30.82 -36.89 3.29
N LEU A 605 31.86 -36.34 3.93
CA LEU A 605 32.76 -35.36 3.33
C LEU A 605 33.49 -35.94 2.11
N ALA A 606 33.90 -37.21 2.17
CA ALA A 606 34.50 -37.91 1.04
C ALA A 606 33.53 -38.13 -0.14
N GLN A 607 32.22 -38.21 0.10
CA GLN A 607 31.19 -38.36 -0.94
C GLN A 607 30.73 -37.03 -1.54
N LYS A 608 31.04 -35.91 -0.89
CA LYS A 608 30.66 -34.58 -1.37
C LYS A 608 31.56 -34.14 -2.52
N THR A 609 30.95 -33.57 -3.55
CA THR A 609 31.66 -32.93 -4.67
C THR A 609 31.85 -31.42 -4.48
N THR A 610 31.25 -30.87 -3.43
CA THR A 610 31.27 -29.44 -3.07
C THR A 610 31.68 -29.28 -1.62
N GLU A 611 32.30 -28.15 -1.27
CA GLU A 611 32.66 -27.84 0.11
C GLU A 611 31.39 -27.73 0.99
N CYS A 612 31.42 -28.41 2.13
CA CYS A 612 30.31 -28.43 3.08
C CYS A 612 30.84 -28.52 4.50
N SER A 613 30.55 -27.51 5.31
CA SER A 613 30.83 -27.50 6.74
C SER A 613 29.83 -28.40 7.46
N VAL A 614 30.30 -29.46 8.10
CA VAL A 614 29.44 -30.37 8.90
C VAL A 614 29.69 -30.11 10.38
N ILE A 615 28.69 -29.62 11.09
CA ILE A 615 28.74 -29.31 12.53
C ILE A 615 28.17 -30.51 13.30
N TYR A 616 28.95 -31.07 14.23
CA TYR A 616 28.59 -32.23 15.05
C TYR A 616 29.36 -32.19 16.38
N ASP A 617 28.84 -32.74 17.47
CA ASP A 617 29.58 -32.76 18.75
C ASP A 617 30.11 -31.37 19.15
N LYS A 618 29.20 -30.38 19.12
CA LYS A 618 29.57 -28.96 19.37
C LYS A 618 30.30 -28.79 20.70
N GLU A 619 29.81 -29.46 21.74
CA GLU A 619 30.37 -29.40 23.09
C GLU A 619 31.77 -30.02 23.14
N GLY A 620 32.00 -31.16 22.48
CA GLY A 620 33.31 -31.80 22.44
C GLY A 620 34.35 -30.98 21.68
N VAL A 621 33.98 -30.42 20.52
CA VAL A 621 34.88 -29.59 19.70
C VAL A 621 35.20 -28.25 20.38
N ASP A 622 34.22 -27.64 21.04
CA ASP A 622 34.43 -26.40 21.79
C ASP A 622 35.34 -26.63 23.00
N THR A 623 35.08 -27.69 23.78
CA THR A 623 35.93 -28.09 24.92
C THR A 623 37.36 -28.37 24.45
N TRP A 624 37.52 -29.09 23.34
CA TRP A 624 38.83 -29.33 22.73
C TRP A 624 39.57 -28.02 22.46
N TRP A 625 38.91 -27.05 21.81
CA TRP A 625 39.53 -25.76 21.49
C TRP A 625 39.91 -24.95 22.75
N THR A 626 39.05 -24.95 23.77
CA THR A 626 39.31 -24.22 25.02
C THR A 626 40.43 -24.83 25.84
N ASP A 627 40.62 -26.15 25.76
CA ASP A 627 41.67 -26.88 26.48
C ASP A 627 43.04 -26.79 25.78
N LEU A 628 43.10 -26.30 24.54
CA LEU A 628 44.36 -26.04 23.85
C LEU A 628 45.16 -24.93 24.53
N ASP A 629 46.47 -25.14 24.61
CA ASP A 629 47.40 -24.08 25.02
C ASP A 629 47.48 -22.95 23.98
N GLU A 630 48.07 -21.82 24.39
CA GLU A 630 48.21 -20.65 23.53
C GLU A 630 49.05 -20.92 22.28
N THR A 631 50.00 -21.86 22.34
CA THR A 631 50.85 -22.25 21.22
C THR A 631 50.01 -22.93 20.14
N TRP A 632 49.24 -23.96 20.48
CA TRP A 632 48.36 -24.66 19.55
C TRP A 632 47.27 -23.76 18.97
N GLN A 633 46.65 -22.91 19.79
CA GLN A 633 45.68 -21.94 19.29
C GLN A 633 46.32 -20.96 18.28
N SER A 634 47.57 -20.55 18.50
CA SER A 634 48.31 -19.68 17.59
C SER A 634 48.67 -20.38 16.29
N ILE A 635 49.15 -21.62 16.35
CA ILE A 635 49.44 -22.47 15.18
C ILE A 635 48.22 -22.58 14.27
N PHE A 636 47.06 -22.89 14.84
CA PHE A 636 45.82 -23.02 14.06
C PHE A 636 45.32 -21.69 13.52
N LYS A 637 45.40 -20.59 14.28
CA LYS A 637 45.03 -19.24 13.81
C LYS A 637 45.91 -18.73 12.67
N LEU A 638 47.18 -19.15 12.60
CA LEU A 638 48.09 -18.78 11.52
C LEU A 638 47.77 -19.52 10.21
N GLN A 639 47.31 -20.78 10.31
CA GLN A 639 47.02 -21.61 9.15
C GLN A 639 45.57 -21.50 8.66
N PHE A 640 44.64 -21.17 9.56
CA PHE A 640 43.23 -21.03 9.24
C PHE A 640 42.69 -19.72 9.85
N PRO A 641 42.00 -18.87 9.07
CA PRO A 641 41.51 -17.59 9.55
C PRO A 641 40.34 -17.79 10.51
N LEU A 642 40.65 -17.88 11.80
CA LEU A 642 39.66 -17.97 12.87
C LEU A 642 39.32 -16.58 13.41
N SER A 643 38.05 -16.37 13.74
CA SER A 643 37.62 -15.20 14.48
C SER A 643 38.19 -15.17 15.92
N LYS A 644 38.07 -14.03 16.60
CA LYS A 644 38.60 -13.85 17.98
C LYS A 644 37.99 -14.87 18.96
N ILE A 645 36.71 -15.19 18.77
CA ILE A 645 35.99 -16.24 19.48
C ILE A 645 35.42 -17.14 18.38
N PRO A 646 36.12 -18.24 18.05
CA PRO A 646 35.73 -19.11 16.93
C PRO A 646 34.29 -19.59 17.05
N THR A 647 33.56 -19.55 15.94
CA THR A 647 32.22 -20.14 15.85
C THR A 647 32.32 -21.65 15.70
N TYR A 648 31.25 -22.39 16.02
CA TYR A 648 31.20 -23.83 15.78
C TYR A 648 31.51 -24.21 14.33
N LYS A 649 31.05 -23.42 13.37
CA LYS A 649 31.35 -23.64 11.95
C LYS A 649 32.86 -23.52 11.70
N GLU A 650 33.49 -22.45 12.17
CA GLU A 650 34.92 -22.21 11.99
C GLU A 650 35.78 -23.33 12.62
N LEU A 651 35.41 -23.82 13.81
CA LEU A 651 36.10 -24.94 14.44
C LEU A 651 35.93 -26.25 13.67
N HIS A 652 34.74 -26.51 13.12
CA HIS A 652 34.51 -27.70 12.31
C HIS A 652 35.24 -27.64 10.96
N ASP A 653 35.26 -26.47 10.33
CA ASP A 653 36.05 -26.23 9.12
C ASP A 653 37.53 -26.47 9.37
N LEU A 654 38.06 -25.96 10.50
CA LEU A 654 39.43 -26.25 10.95
C LEU A 654 39.67 -27.75 11.07
N THR A 655 38.82 -28.49 11.80
CA THR A 655 39.02 -29.94 12.00
C THR A 655 38.82 -30.77 10.72
N ALA A 656 38.27 -30.18 9.65
CA ALA A 656 38.07 -30.82 8.36
C ALA A 656 39.20 -30.55 7.35
N ILE A 657 40.21 -29.75 7.68
CA ILE A 657 41.35 -29.53 6.79
C ILE A 657 42.18 -30.81 6.58
N ARG A 658 42.86 -30.87 5.43
CA ARG A 658 43.62 -32.05 5.01
C ARG A 658 45.11 -31.97 5.26
N SER A 659 45.64 -30.77 5.46
CA SER A 659 47.08 -30.55 5.53
C SER A 659 47.38 -29.57 6.66
N ILE A 660 48.36 -29.92 7.51
CA ILE A 660 48.86 -29.11 8.61
C ILE A 660 50.37 -28.99 8.51
N VAL A 661 50.86 -27.77 8.67
CA VAL A 661 52.29 -27.43 8.63
C VAL A 661 52.68 -26.77 9.94
N ILE A 662 53.68 -27.31 10.63
CA ILE A 662 54.18 -26.79 11.91
C ILE A 662 55.70 -26.63 11.79
N ILE A 663 56.17 -25.39 11.88
CA ILE A 663 57.57 -25.03 11.67
C ILE A 663 58.02 -24.09 12.79
N ASP A 664 59.16 -24.36 13.39
CA ASP A 664 59.78 -23.50 14.42
C ASP A 664 58.94 -23.31 15.70
N GLU A 665 58.13 -24.32 16.06
CA GLU A 665 57.23 -24.27 17.21
C GLU A 665 57.69 -25.18 18.36
N GLN A 666 57.51 -24.69 19.60
CA GLN A 666 57.87 -25.43 20.82
C GLN A 666 56.70 -26.31 21.30
N ILE A 667 56.34 -27.32 20.51
CA ILE A 667 55.35 -28.33 20.88
C ILE A 667 56.00 -29.70 21.13
N ASN A 668 55.51 -30.39 22.15
CA ASN A 668 56.00 -31.72 22.54
C ASN A 668 54.91 -32.81 22.50
N ASP A 669 53.62 -32.43 22.38
CA ASP A 669 52.48 -33.33 22.32
C ASP A 669 51.62 -33.04 21.08
N LEU A 670 51.36 -34.07 20.28
CA LEU A 670 50.56 -34.03 19.06
C LEU A 670 49.10 -34.49 19.28
N SER A 671 48.68 -34.74 20.53
CA SER A 671 47.30 -35.17 20.84
C SER A 671 46.19 -34.26 20.30
N PRO A 672 46.37 -32.93 20.14
CA PRO A 672 45.37 -32.08 19.50
C PRO A 672 44.98 -32.48 18.08
N LEU A 673 45.88 -33.14 17.35
CA LEU A 673 45.63 -33.58 15.96
C LEU A 673 44.58 -34.70 15.87
N SER A 674 44.31 -35.40 16.99
CA SER A 674 43.29 -36.45 17.05
C SER A 674 41.87 -35.96 16.75
N GLN A 675 41.61 -34.64 16.88
CA GLN A 675 40.30 -34.05 16.60
C GLN A 675 40.03 -33.91 15.09
N PHE A 676 41.05 -33.88 14.24
CA PHE A 676 40.88 -33.70 12.80
C PHE A 676 40.25 -34.94 12.16
N VAL A 677 39.29 -34.74 11.25
CA VAL A 677 38.47 -35.82 10.62
C VAL A 677 38.92 -36.14 9.20
N SER A 678 39.77 -35.31 8.61
CA SER A 678 40.21 -35.44 7.21
C SER A 678 41.69 -35.12 7.01
N LEU A 679 42.50 -35.15 8.08
CA LEU A 679 43.94 -34.88 8.00
C LEU A 679 44.64 -36.01 7.23
N GLU A 680 45.21 -35.67 6.08
CA GLU A 680 45.95 -36.57 5.18
C GLU A 680 47.44 -36.22 5.12
N GLU A 681 47.83 -34.99 5.44
CA GLU A 681 49.21 -34.50 5.36
C GLU A 681 49.63 -33.76 6.63
N LEU A 682 50.79 -34.13 7.17
CA LEU A 682 51.39 -33.47 8.33
C LEU A 682 52.86 -33.19 8.07
N TYR A 683 53.23 -31.91 8.19
CA TYR A 683 54.61 -31.45 8.05
C TYR A 683 55.07 -30.83 9.37
N LEU A 684 56.12 -31.38 9.95
CA LEU A 684 56.79 -30.93 11.17
C LEU A 684 58.23 -30.58 10.83
N GLU A 685 58.68 -29.36 11.15
CA GLU A 685 60.06 -28.92 10.93
C GLU A 685 60.58 -28.12 12.12
N ARG A 686 61.73 -28.51 12.67
CA ARG A 686 62.33 -27.88 13.87
C ARG A 686 61.35 -27.81 15.06
N VAL A 687 60.70 -28.94 15.35
CA VAL A 687 59.71 -29.08 16.43
C VAL A 687 60.27 -29.97 17.56
N GLY A 688 59.91 -29.68 18.81
CA GLY A 688 60.36 -30.40 20.02
C GLY A 688 59.76 -31.79 20.26
N VAL A 689 59.04 -32.38 19.29
CA VAL A 689 58.36 -33.68 19.47
C VAL A 689 59.36 -34.82 19.66
N LEU A 690 59.21 -35.55 20.77
CA LEU A 690 60.06 -36.69 21.13
C LEU A 690 59.44 -38.05 20.82
N ASN A 691 58.10 -38.14 20.76
CA ASN A 691 57.38 -39.38 20.51
C ASN A 691 56.20 -39.17 19.55
N LEU A 692 55.80 -40.26 18.89
CA LEU A 692 54.78 -40.26 17.84
C LEU A 692 53.50 -41.01 18.28
N GLU A 693 53.32 -41.29 19.57
CA GLU A 693 52.17 -42.10 20.04
C GLU A 693 50.84 -41.46 19.63
N SER A 694 50.72 -40.14 19.79
CA SER A 694 49.53 -39.37 19.44
C SER A 694 49.21 -39.32 17.95
N ILE A 695 50.15 -39.64 17.03
CA ILE A 695 49.86 -39.67 15.59
C ILE A 695 49.27 -41.02 15.14
N SER A 696 49.46 -42.09 15.92
CA SER A 696 48.97 -43.45 15.60
C SER A 696 47.43 -43.53 15.47
N VAL A 697 46.70 -42.57 16.04
CA VAL A 697 45.24 -42.45 15.94
C VAL A 697 44.77 -41.75 14.66
N VAL A 698 45.66 -41.03 13.96
CA VAL A 698 45.39 -40.31 12.70
C VAL A 698 45.68 -41.24 11.52
N ARG A 699 44.89 -42.32 11.42
CA ARG A 699 45.14 -43.45 10.50
C ARG A 699 45.03 -43.11 9.01
N ASP A 700 44.48 -41.95 8.68
CA ASP A 700 44.22 -41.50 7.32
C ASP A 700 45.37 -40.70 6.70
N LEU A 701 46.48 -40.59 7.45
CA LEU A 701 47.64 -39.84 7.03
C LEU A 701 48.32 -40.54 5.84
N LYS A 702 48.46 -39.81 4.73
CA LYS A 702 49.17 -40.23 3.52
C LYS A 702 50.58 -39.67 3.46
N THR A 703 50.77 -38.45 3.95
CA THR A 703 52.09 -37.80 4.01
C THR A 703 52.45 -37.41 5.43
N LEU A 704 53.58 -37.91 5.90
CA LEU A 704 54.20 -37.50 7.15
C LEU A 704 55.62 -37.01 6.87
N SER A 705 55.86 -35.72 7.04
CA SER A 705 57.19 -35.14 6.95
C SER A 705 57.61 -34.62 8.31
N ILE A 706 58.72 -35.14 8.82
CA ILE A 706 59.30 -34.74 10.09
C ILE A 706 60.78 -34.43 9.86
N LYS A 707 61.13 -33.14 9.89
CA LYS A 707 62.47 -32.65 9.59
C LYS A 707 63.08 -31.96 10.80
N GLU A 708 64.37 -32.21 11.04
CA GLU A 708 65.12 -31.53 12.10
C GLU A 708 64.44 -31.66 13.49
N CYS A 709 63.82 -32.81 13.77
CA CYS A 709 63.14 -33.10 15.04
C CYS A 709 63.87 -34.23 15.80
N PRO A 710 63.85 -34.23 17.14
CA PRO A 710 64.59 -35.19 17.98
C PRO A 710 63.91 -36.55 18.11
N ILE A 711 63.29 -37.06 17.04
CA ILE A 711 62.58 -38.34 17.04
C ILE A 711 63.54 -39.49 16.81
N GLU A 712 63.40 -40.54 17.62
CA GLU A 712 64.18 -41.78 17.54
C GLU A 712 63.33 -43.01 17.24
N ASP A 713 62.14 -43.09 17.85
CA ASP A 713 61.26 -44.26 17.80
C ASP A 713 60.16 -44.11 16.74
N LEU A 714 60.05 -45.14 15.88
CA LEU A 714 59.07 -45.23 14.81
C LEU A 714 57.97 -46.27 15.07
N GLU A 715 58.01 -47.01 16.20
CA GLU A 715 56.97 -47.99 16.54
C GLU A 715 55.54 -47.43 16.41
N PRO A 716 55.22 -46.20 16.84
CA PRO A 716 53.87 -45.65 16.70
C PRO A 716 53.35 -45.53 15.26
N LEU A 717 54.23 -45.57 14.25
CA LEU A 717 53.84 -45.45 12.84
C LEU A 717 53.32 -46.75 12.23
N ASN A 718 53.53 -47.90 12.89
CA ASN A 718 53.20 -49.22 12.33
C ASN A 718 51.69 -49.48 12.12
N GLN A 719 50.82 -48.55 12.53
CA GLN A 719 49.36 -48.57 12.35
C GLN A 719 48.88 -47.66 11.20
N LEU A 720 49.77 -46.88 10.59
CA LEU A 720 49.44 -45.94 9.51
C LEU A 720 49.54 -46.64 8.15
N TYR A 721 48.65 -47.61 7.91
CA TYR A 721 48.68 -48.46 6.72
C TYR A 721 48.46 -47.71 5.40
N ASP A 722 47.84 -46.53 5.45
CA ASP A 722 47.58 -45.68 4.28
C ASP A 722 48.70 -44.65 4.03
N LEU A 723 49.82 -44.71 4.78
CA LEU A 723 50.92 -43.77 4.61
C LEU A 723 51.71 -44.07 3.33
N GLU A 724 51.66 -43.13 2.39
CA GLU A 724 52.30 -43.20 1.07
C GLU A 724 53.69 -42.52 1.08
N LYS A 725 53.86 -41.48 1.91
CA LYS A 725 55.08 -40.66 1.94
C LYS A 725 55.55 -40.41 3.37
N LEU A 726 56.79 -40.79 3.66
CA LEU A 726 57.45 -40.60 4.94
C LEU A 726 58.80 -39.89 4.74
N ILE A 727 58.93 -38.69 5.30
CA ILE A 727 60.19 -37.93 5.32
C ILE A 727 60.63 -37.79 6.78
N LEU A 728 61.87 -38.18 7.09
CA LEU A 728 62.46 -38.19 8.43
C LEU A 728 63.86 -37.54 8.40
N ASP A 729 64.03 -36.50 7.58
CA ASP A 729 65.32 -35.87 7.35
C ASP A 729 65.87 -35.21 8.63
N PHE A 730 67.17 -35.35 8.86
CA PHE A 730 67.89 -34.78 10.00
C PHE A 730 67.28 -35.15 11.37
N THR A 731 66.74 -36.38 11.49
CA THR A 731 66.22 -36.94 12.74
C THR A 731 67.22 -37.89 13.43
N ALA A 732 66.92 -38.31 14.66
CA ALA A 732 67.74 -39.25 15.43
C ALA A 732 67.39 -40.72 15.17
N VAL A 733 66.49 -41.00 14.22
CA VAL A 733 66.06 -42.35 13.81
C VAL A 733 67.24 -43.22 13.42
N ALA A 734 67.30 -44.42 13.99
CA ALA A 734 68.33 -45.42 13.70
C ALA A 734 67.77 -46.82 13.36
N ASN A 735 66.54 -47.13 13.77
CA ASN A 735 65.90 -48.43 13.58
C ASN A 735 64.71 -48.31 12.62
N LEU A 736 64.78 -48.98 11.47
CA LEU A 736 63.74 -48.97 10.45
C LEU A 736 62.78 -50.16 10.53
N LYS A 737 63.00 -51.11 11.46
CA LYS A 737 62.15 -52.29 11.61
C LYS A 737 60.65 -51.98 11.75
N PRO A 738 60.21 -50.93 12.45
CA PRO A 738 58.79 -50.59 12.53
C PRO A 738 58.10 -50.34 11.18
N LEU A 739 58.86 -50.06 10.12
CA LEU A 739 58.33 -49.80 8.78
C LEU A 739 58.03 -51.08 7.99
N GLU A 740 58.42 -52.27 8.47
CA GLU A 740 58.40 -53.55 7.71
C GLU A 740 57.02 -53.92 7.12
N GLU A 741 55.94 -53.46 7.75
CA GLU A 741 54.55 -53.77 7.33
C GLU A 741 53.86 -52.62 6.58
N MET A 742 54.55 -51.51 6.29
CA MET A 742 53.96 -50.30 5.68
C MET A 742 53.86 -50.40 4.14
N GLN A 743 53.05 -51.35 3.66
CA GLN A 743 53.00 -51.74 2.24
C GLN A 743 52.54 -50.63 1.27
N SER A 744 51.86 -49.60 1.75
CA SER A 744 51.46 -48.44 0.94
C SER A 744 52.56 -47.41 0.76
N LEU A 745 53.71 -47.56 1.44
CA LEU A 745 54.78 -46.56 1.41
C LEU A 745 55.49 -46.56 0.06
N GLU A 746 55.40 -45.43 -0.63
CA GLU A 746 55.98 -45.19 -1.94
C GLU A 746 57.23 -44.31 -1.86
N HIS A 747 57.26 -43.35 -0.93
CA HIS A 747 58.34 -42.37 -0.82
C HIS A 747 58.93 -42.34 0.59
N LEU A 748 60.21 -42.66 0.72
CA LEU A 748 60.94 -42.65 1.99
C LEU A 748 62.19 -41.77 1.90
N SER A 749 62.27 -40.74 2.75
CA SER A 749 63.46 -39.91 2.91
C SER A 749 63.99 -39.99 4.34
N LEU A 750 65.27 -40.26 4.47
CA LEU A 750 66.02 -40.48 5.71
C LEU A 750 67.29 -39.62 5.71
N ALA A 751 67.35 -38.55 4.91
CA ALA A 751 68.56 -37.79 4.66
C ALA A 751 69.12 -37.22 5.98
N GLY A 752 70.40 -37.44 6.27
CA GLY A 752 71.04 -36.94 7.50
C GLY A 752 70.63 -37.64 8.81
N SER A 753 69.84 -38.72 8.75
CA SER A 753 69.45 -39.52 9.92
C SER A 753 70.58 -40.43 10.45
N GLN A 754 70.38 -41.07 11.60
CA GLN A 754 71.36 -41.95 12.26
C GLN A 754 71.28 -43.43 11.83
N VAL A 755 70.58 -43.72 10.74
CA VAL A 755 70.41 -45.08 10.21
C VAL A 755 71.77 -45.69 9.80
N ARG A 756 72.01 -46.94 10.20
CA ARG A 756 73.25 -47.69 9.93
C ARG A 756 73.08 -48.89 8.98
N ASN A 757 71.85 -49.36 8.80
CA ASN A 757 71.49 -50.44 7.89
C ASN A 757 70.02 -50.28 7.45
N LEU A 758 69.67 -50.90 6.34
CA LEU A 758 68.34 -50.79 5.73
C LEU A 758 67.40 -51.94 6.11
N LYS A 759 67.63 -52.58 7.27
CA LYS A 759 66.79 -53.69 7.70
C LYS A 759 65.41 -53.18 8.11
N GLY A 760 64.37 -53.78 7.53
CA GLY A 760 62.98 -53.39 7.74
C GLY A 760 62.36 -52.64 6.56
N ILE A 761 63.14 -52.22 5.55
CA ILE A 761 62.58 -51.63 4.32
C ILE A 761 62.60 -52.60 3.14
N GLU A 762 63.19 -53.78 3.27
CA GLU A 762 63.32 -54.74 2.17
C GLU A 762 61.98 -55.40 1.78
N THR A 763 60.95 -55.22 2.59
CA THR A 763 59.57 -55.68 2.38
C THR A 763 58.67 -54.63 1.73
N LEU A 764 59.15 -53.40 1.55
CA LEU A 764 58.39 -52.26 1.03
C LEU A 764 58.37 -52.26 -0.50
N ILE A 765 57.75 -53.28 -1.09
CA ILE A 765 57.76 -53.50 -2.55
C ILE A 765 57.14 -52.36 -3.35
N GLY A 766 56.32 -51.50 -2.74
CA GLY A 766 55.74 -50.31 -3.36
C GLY A 766 56.67 -49.10 -3.43
N LEU A 767 57.85 -49.16 -2.79
CA LEU A 767 58.75 -48.01 -2.65
C LEU A 767 59.33 -47.59 -4.02
N ASN A 768 59.05 -46.36 -4.44
CA ASN A 768 59.52 -45.75 -5.67
C ASN A 768 60.66 -44.74 -5.46
N TYR A 769 60.76 -44.16 -4.27
CA TYR A 769 61.77 -43.15 -3.93
C TYR A 769 62.40 -43.49 -2.59
N LEU A 770 63.73 -43.54 -2.57
CA LEU A 770 64.53 -43.71 -1.35
C LEU A 770 65.66 -42.69 -1.29
N ASP A 771 65.68 -41.85 -0.27
CA ASP A 771 66.81 -40.97 0.06
C ASP A 771 67.42 -41.36 1.40
N ILE A 772 68.69 -41.77 1.37
CA ILE A 772 69.51 -42.08 2.55
C ILE A 772 70.80 -41.25 2.57
N SER A 773 70.81 -40.12 1.87
CA SER A 773 71.98 -39.27 1.78
C SER A 773 72.45 -38.81 3.16
N SER A 774 73.76 -38.66 3.33
CA SER A 774 74.36 -38.23 4.62
C SER A 774 74.03 -39.13 5.83
N THR A 775 73.70 -40.42 5.62
CA THR A 775 73.49 -41.41 6.68
C THR A 775 74.75 -42.24 6.97
N GLN A 776 74.70 -43.12 7.97
CA GLN A 776 75.81 -44.01 8.34
C GLN A 776 75.73 -45.42 7.73
N VAL A 777 74.86 -45.63 6.73
CA VAL A 777 74.63 -46.92 6.08
C VAL A 777 75.90 -47.41 5.38
N ARG A 778 76.26 -48.68 5.61
CA ARG A 778 77.46 -49.33 5.00
C ARG A 778 77.14 -50.33 3.90
N TRP A 779 75.92 -50.86 3.88
CA TRP A 779 75.52 -51.95 3.01
C TRP A 779 74.11 -51.67 2.48
N ILE A 780 73.93 -51.86 1.17
CA ILE A 780 72.62 -51.73 0.49
C ILE A 780 71.64 -52.86 0.83
N GLY A 781 72.03 -53.85 1.64
CA GLY A 781 71.12 -54.88 2.12
C GLY A 781 70.54 -55.72 0.98
N LYS A 782 69.22 -55.93 1.01
CA LYS A 782 68.45 -56.60 -0.06
C LYS A 782 67.61 -55.61 -0.87
N LEU A 783 68.14 -54.43 -1.17
CA LEU A 783 67.42 -53.43 -1.97
C LEU A 783 67.06 -53.96 -3.37
N GLU A 784 67.74 -54.99 -3.87
CA GLU A 784 67.39 -55.69 -5.11
C GLU A 784 66.01 -56.37 -5.11
N LEU A 785 65.32 -56.44 -3.96
CA LEU A 785 63.95 -56.92 -3.86
C LEU A 785 62.90 -55.83 -4.14
N LEU A 786 63.32 -54.56 -4.27
CA LEU A 786 62.44 -53.41 -4.47
C LEU A 786 62.37 -53.05 -5.97
N ASP A 787 61.71 -53.89 -6.75
CA ASP A 787 61.62 -53.76 -8.22
C ASP A 787 60.99 -52.45 -8.70
N ASN A 788 60.20 -51.78 -7.85
CA ASN A 788 59.53 -50.51 -8.18
C ASN A 788 60.37 -49.26 -7.89
N LEU A 789 61.59 -49.41 -7.37
CA LEU A 789 62.42 -48.27 -6.97
C LEU A 789 62.91 -47.49 -8.20
N GLN A 790 62.44 -46.25 -8.34
CA GLN A 790 62.73 -45.36 -9.47
C GLN A 790 63.84 -44.35 -9.15
N GLU A 791 63.91 -43.86 -7.91
CA GLU A 791 64.95 -42.91 -7.49
C GLU A 791 65.63 -43.40 -6.20
N PHE A 792 66.97 -43.51 -6.24
CA PHE A 792 67.78 -43.89 -5.08
C PHE A 792 68.91 -42.89 -4.84
N ILE A 793 68.79 -42.09 -3.77
CA ILE A 793 69.73 -41.03 -3.40
C ILE A 793 70.56 -41.49 -2.20
N CYS A 794 71.88 -41.58 -2.35
CA CYS A 794 72.76 -42.14 -1.31
C CYS A 794 74.18 -41.53 -1.26
N TYR A 795 74.33 -40.27 -1.67
CA TYR A 795 75.61 -39.54 -1.51
C TYR A 795 75.95 -39.31 -0.04
N ASN A 796 77.26 -39.16 0.27
CA ASN A 796 77.74 -38.99 1.65
C ASN A 796 77.33 -40.13 2.62
N THR A 797 77.25 -41.37 2.11
CA THR A 797 77.04 -42.58 2.93
C THR A 797 78.36 -43.33 3.13
N ARG A 798 78.33 -44.49 3.80
CA ARG A 798 79.49 -45.39 3.95
C ARG A 798 79.37 -46.65 3.08
N ILE A 799 78.52 -46.60 2.06
CA ILE A 799 78.30 -47.71 1.13
C ILE A 799 79.51 -47.86 0.22
N PHE A 800 79.94 -49.09 -0.05
CA PHE A 800 81.04 -49.34 -0.98
C PHE A 800 80.61 -49.06 -2.44
N ASP A 801 81.40 -48.27 -3.18
CA ASP A 801 81.15 -47.93 -4.60
C ASP A 801 80.84 -49.12 -5.49
N PHE A 802 81.51 -50.26 -5.25
CA PHE A 802 81.28 -51.47 -6.03
C PHE A 802 79.85 -52.00 -5.89
N SER A 803 79.27 -51.93 -4.68
CA SER A 803 77.89 -52.35 -4.44
C SER A 803 76.88 -51.47 -5.17
N LEU A 804 77.12 -50.16 -5.22
CA LEU A 804 76.25 -49.20 -5.92
C LEU A 804 76.33 -49.37 -7.45
N LYS A 805 77.53 -49.58 -7.98
CA LYS A 805 77.71 -49.88 -9.41
C LYS A 805 76.99 -51.16 -9.81
N LYS A 806 77.14 -52.22 -9.01
CA LYS A 806 76.44 -53.49 -9.22
C LYS A 806 74.92 -53.31 -9.17
N PHE A 807 74.40 -52.62 -8.16
CA PHE A 807 72.97 -52.34 -8.05
C PHE A 807 72.42 -51.58 -9.27
N LYS A 808 73.16 -50.56 -9.74
CA LYS A 808 72.82 -49.79 -10.94
C LYS A 808 72.87 -50.61 -12.24
N GLU A 809 73.77 -51.58 -12.34
CA GLU A 809 73.80 -52.54 -13.45
C GLU A 809 72.60 -53.50 -13.43
N GLU A 810 72.18 -53.92 -12.23
CA GLU A 810 71.03 -54.82 -12.03
C GLU A 810 69.67 -54.09 -12.16
N HIS A 811 69.61 -52.77 -11.92
CA HIS A 811 68.40 -51.93 -11.95
C HIS A 811 68.60 -50.69 -12.83
N PRO A 812 68.63 -50.84 -14.18
CA PRO A 812 68.96 -49.74 -15.10
C PRO A 812 67.89 -48.64 -15.15
N ASP A 813 66.65 -48.95 -14.77
CA ASP A 813 65.52 -48.02 -14.75
C ASP A 813 65.46 -47.18 -13.45
N CYS A 814 66.33 -47.48 -12.47
CA CYS A 814 66.45 -46.73 -11.22
C CYS A 814 67.52 -45.62 -11.34
N GLU A 815 67.13 -44.36 -11.12
CA GLU A 815 68.06 -43.24 -11.03
C GLU A 815 68.83 -43.28 -9.71
N VAL A 816 70.04 -43.82 -9.74
CA VAL A 816 70.94 -43.85 -8.57
C VAL A 816 71.84 -42.61 -8.54
N ARG A 817 71.66 -41.74 -7.54
CA ARG A 817 72.48 -40.55 -7.27
C ARG A 817 73.44 -40.81 -6.10
N PHE A 818 74.72 -41.01 -6.43
CA PHE A 818 75.79 -41.25 -5.46
C PHE A 818 77.05 -40.46 -5.86
N TYR A 819 77.69 -39.78 -4.90
CA TYR A 819 78.97 -39.09 -5.05
C TYR A 819 79.73 -39.01 -3.73
#